data_AF-C1G8T2-F1
#
_entry.id   AF-C1G8T2-F1
#
_cell.length_a   1.000
_cell.length_b   1.000
_cell.length_c   1.000
_cell.angle_alpha   90.00
_cell.angle_beta   90.00
_cell.angle_gamma   90.00
#
_symmetry.space_group_name_H-M   'P 1'
#
loop_
_entity.id
_entity.type
_entity.pdbx_description
1 polymer ?
#
loop_
_entity_poly.entity_id
_entity_poly.type
_entity_poly.pdbx_seq_one_letter_code
_entity_poly.pdbx_strand_id
1 'polypeptide(L)'
;MAMKPKSKIRVPRRSMAARDNSADFDTSWDVLSSSLREIHTKNASNLSFEELYRNAYKLVLRKKGMDLYDRVAELEKDWLQNVVLKQVTTYIAPSLSLEGDAVDTLDQVNERRIAGERFLGKLREVWEDHQLCMGMITDVLMYMDKVILQDKLRPSIYVTAMCSFRDYVLNADIGWNRQMTVYDVFEATVLFMIRLERDGNIIDRPLIRHCIYMLEGLYETEREEESGKLYVTSFEPSFLESSRLFYLAEGQRLLATADASTFCKRVAERLREEEERCRYTLSPATEHKIKQVIDENLVEKHIGNIIAMPDSGVKYMLGNDRLPDLKNVYELNSRVDEKKRALTSAVQARIVELGSEINNAARDFSQGPLPSQKPLDQAANGTKGKSPDDKAPVNLQTAAAIKWVNDVLQLKAMFDRVWEMSFNADQGMQTSITTSFADFINANPRSSEYLSLFFDENLKKGVRGKTEEEIDALLESGITLLRYIRDKDLFETYYKKHLSRRLLMKRSASTDAERQMIEKMKMEVGNTFTQKLEAMFKDMELSSGLTSKYANYISQQESDSKRIDLEINVLTSTMWPMEMMTNSNKDGSLATQCTYPKNIELLKQSFEQFYLGQHNGRKLQWQSGMGTADIRATFPRPNGKVARHDLNVSTYAMVILLLFNDLGADESLSFEEIQARTNIPTNELSRNLQSLAVAPKTRVLKKEPMSKDVKSTDRFFFNEGFHSVYTKVKIGVVSSAGNKVENKDERNETEKKMNDERGGGIEAAIVRIMKQRKKLSHTQLMTEVISQLAYRFTPEVNMVKKRIESLIDREYIDRIPDSDPPAYVYHA
;
A
#
# COMPACT_ATOMS: atom_id res chain seq x y z
N MET A 1 -81.80 16.50 -47.74
CA MET A 1 -83.12 15.83 -47.90
C MET A 1 -82.90 14.66 -48.85
N ALA A 2 -83.15 13.39 -48.53
CA ALA A 2 -84.27 12.82 -47.80
C ALA A 2 -83.85 11.56 -47.01
N MET A 3 -84.45 11.41 -45.82
CA MET A 3 -84.46 10.16 -45.05
C MET A 3 -85.27 9.09 -45.78
N LYS A 4 -84.73 7.87 -45.91
CA LYS A 4 -85.52 6.65 -46.12
C LYS A 4 -85.64 5.87 -44.80
N PRO A 5 -86.77 5.22 -44.51
CA PRO A 5 -87.16 4.82 -43.17
C PRO A 5 -86.54 3.47 -42.79
N LYS A 6 -86.09 3.34 -41.53
CA LYS A 6 -85.76 2.04 -40.91
C LYS A 6 -87.03 1.19 -40.82
N SER A 7 -87.00 0.00 -41.39
CA SER A 7 -88.03 -1.02 -41.27
C SER A 7 -88.20 -1.43 -39.80
N LYS A 8 -89.42 -1.29 -39.26
CA LYS A 8 -89.81 -1.84 -37.96
C LYS A 8 -89.93 -3.36 -38.08
N ILE A 9 -88.99 -4.08 -37.48
CA ILE A 9 -89.11 -5.53 -37.28
C ILE A 9 -90.20 -5.77 -36.22
N ARG A 10 -91.18 -6.59 -36.59
CA ARG A 10 -92.34 -6.95 -35.77
C ARG A 10 -91.89 -7.86 -34.61
N VAL A 11 -92.29 -7.50 -33.39
CA VAL A 11 -92.03 -8.26 -32.17
C VAL A 11 -92.61 -9.68 -32.29
N PRO A 12 -91.84 -10.77 -32.09
CA PRO A 12 -92.42 -12.10 -31.93
C PRO A 12 -93.26 -12.11 -30.65
N ARG A 13 -94.48 -12.65 -30.74
CA ARG A 13 -95.40 -12.81 -29.62
C ARG A 13 -94.68 -13.53 -28.46
N ARG A 14 -94.67 -12.86 -27.31
CA ARG A 14 -94.41 -13.42 -25.97
C ARG A 14 -95.31 -14.66 -25.80
N SER A 15 -94.75 -15.85 -25.91
CA SER A 15 -95.35 -17.03 -25.30
C SER A 15 -94.95 -17.02 -23.83
N MET A 16 -95.94 -16.94 -22.95
CA MET A 16 -95.75 -17.17 -21.53
C MET A 16 -95.33 -18.62 -21.30
N ALA A 17 -94.09 -18.82 -20.87
CA ALA A 17 -93.71 -19.87 -19.95
C ALA A 17 -92.71 -19.27 -18.95
N ALA A 18 -93.21 -18.44 -18.04
CA ALA A 18 -92.55 -18.17 -16.77
C ALA A 18 -92.77 -19.38 -15.84
N ARG A 19 -92.21 -20.52 -16.24
CA ARG A 19 -92.07 -21.71 -15.41
C ARG A 19 -90.57 -22.01 -15.33
N ASP A 20 -90.06 -21.95 -14.10
CA ASP A 20 -88.78 -22.47 -13.63
C ASP A 20 -87.46 -21.80 -14.08
N ASN A 21 -87.24 -20.54 -13.70
CA ASN A 21 -85.91 -19.92 -13.80
C ASN A 21 -84.92 -20.36 -12.69
N SER A 22 -85.38 -20.99 -11.59
CA SER A 22 -84.51 -21.57 -10.55
C SER A 22 -84.16 -23.03 -10.83
N ALA A 23 -85.14 -23.89 -11.18
CA ALA A 23 -84.85 -25.30 -11.46
C ALA A 23 -83.89 -25.50 -12.65
N ASP A 24 -83.91 -24.60 -13.64
CA ASP A 24 -82.97 -24.61 -14.76
C ASP A 24 -81.51 -24.28 -14.36
N PHE A 25 -81.31 -23.48 -13.30
CA PHE A 25 -79.97 -23.20 -12.76
C PHE A 25 -79.50 -24.36 -11.90
N ASP A 26 -80.32 -24.85 -10.98
CA ASP A 26 -79.95 -25.93 -10.08
C ASP A 26 -79.64 -27.21 -10.86
N THR A 27 -80.45 -27.55 -11.88
CA THR A 27 -80.16 -28.70 -12.76
C THR A 27 -78.87 -28.53 -13.56
N SER A 28 -78.59 -27.32 -14.08
CA SER A 28 -77.35 -27.04 -14.82
C SER A 28 -76.14 -26.99 -13.89
N TRP A 29 -76.31 -26.53 -12.65
CA TRP A 29 -75.30 -26.52 -11.60
C TRP A 29 -75.00 -27.91 -11.08
N ASP A 30 -75.99 -28.80 -10.95
CA ASP A 30 -75.79 -30.18 -10.54
C ASP A 30 -74.92 -30.94 -11.55
N VAL A 31 -75.18 -30.71 -12.86
CA VAL A 31 -74.33 -31.25 -13.93
C VAL A 31 -72.92 -30.66 -13.86
N LEU A 32 -72.79 -29.34 -13.73
CA LEU A 32 -71.48 -28.69 -13.65
C LEU A 32 -70.69 -29.13 -12.39
N SER A 33 -71.30 -29.10 -11.21
CA SER A 33 -70.66 -29.48 -9.95
C SER A 33 -70.26 -30.95 -9.90
N SER A 34 -71.06 -31.87 -10.46
CA SER A 34 -70.66 -33.28 -10.62
C SER A 34 -69.45 -33.41 -11.53
N SER A 35 -69.44 -32.71 -12.68
CA SER A 35 -68.30 -32.73 -13.60
C SER A 35 -67.05 -32.06 -13.04
N LEU A 36 -67.17 -30.98 -12.26
CA LEU A 36 -66.05 -30.35 -11.54
C LEU A 36 -65.48 -31.31 -10.47
N ARG A 37 -66.32 -32.10 -9.79
CA ARG A 37 -65.86 -33.18 -8.89
C ARG A 37 -65.18 -34.33 -9.63
N GLU A 38 -65.63 -34.65 -10.86
CA GLU A 38 -64.96 -35.63 -11.71
C GLU A 38 -63.57 -35.17 -12.17
N ILE A 39 -63.39 -33.85 -12.39
CA ILE A 39 -62.07 -33.24 -12.64
C ILE A 39 -61.15 -33.47 -11.44
N HIS A 40 -61.61 -33.15 -10.23
CA HIS A 40 -60.85 -33.35 -8.98
C HIS A 40 -60.54 -34.81 -8.65
N THR A 41 -61.37 -35.75 -9.09
CA THR A 41 -61.17 -37.20 -8.89
C THR A 41 -60.40 -37.88 -10.03
N LYS A 42 -59.71 -37.10 -10.89
CA LYS A 42 -58.88 -37.57 -12.02
C LYS A 42 -59.65 -38.37 -13.08
N ASN A 43 -60.97 -38.15 -13.21
CA ASN A 43 -61.84 -38.81 -14.19
C ASN A 43 -62.23 -37.89 -15.37
N ALA A 44 -61.47 -36.82 -15.58
CA ALA A 44 -61.76 -35.78 -16.58
C ALA A 44 -61.83 -36.28 -18.04
N SER A 45 -61.26 -37.44 -18.37
CA SER A 45 -61.27 -38.01 -19.73
C SER A 45 -62.67 -38.38 -20.23
N ASN A 46 -63.62 -38.58 -19.32
CA ASN A 46 -65.01 -38.94 -19.67
C ASN A 46 -65.90 -37.71 -19.91
N LEU A 47 -65.36 -36.50 -19.74
CA LEU A 47 -66.09 -35.25 -19.82
C LEU A 47 -65.95 -34.58 -21.20
N SER A 48 -67.04 -34.02 -21.70
CA SER A 48 -67.01 -33.13 -22.86
C SER A 48 -66.81 -31.68 -22.41
N PHE A 49 -65.56 -31.19 -22.47
CA PHE A 49 -65.21 -29.81 -22.10
C PHE A 49 -66.01 -28.76 -22.88
N GLU A 50 -66.37 -29.04 -24.13
CA GLU A 50 -67.20 -28.15 -24.95
C GLU A 50 -68.64 -28.05 -24.41
N GLU A 51 -69.21 -29.17 -23.97
CA GLU A 51 -70.56 -29.19 -23.38
C GLU A 51 -70.58 -28.48 -22.03
N LEU A 52 -69.57 -28.71 -21.18
CA LEU A 52 -69.41 -28.02 -19.90
C LEU A 52 -69.24 -26.52 -20.09
N TYR A 53 -68.39 -26.10 -21.02
CA TYR A 53 -68.23 -24.68 -21.39
C TYR A 53 -69.55 -24.09 -21.90
N ARG A 54 -70.29 -24.79 -22.78
CA ARG A 54 -71.59 -24.32 -23.29
C ARG A 54 -72.62 -24.18 -22.16
N ASN A 55 -72.60 -25.07 -21.17
CA ASN A 55 -73.49 -25.02 -20.01
C ASN A 55 -73.14 -23.83 -19.12
N ALA A 56 -71.87 -23.63 -18.76
CA ALA A 56 -71.41 -22.46 -18.02
C ALA A 56 -71.71 -21.15 -18.79
N TYR A 57 -71.46 -21.11 -20.10
CA TYR A 57 -71.75 -19.98 -20.98
C TYR A 57 -73.24 -19.59 -20.97
N LYS A 58 -74.15 -20.56 -21.05
CA LYS A 58 -75.61 -20.32 -20.97
C LYS A 58 -76.01 -19.71 -19.63
N LEU A 59 -75.42 -20.15 -18.52
CA LEU A 59 -75.70 -19.61 -17.18
C LEU A 59 -75.24 -18.15 -17.05
N VAL A 60 -74.06 -17.83 -17.57
CA VAL A 60 -73.53 -16.45 -17.57
C VAL A 60 -74.38 -15.53 -18.45
N LEU A 61 -74.79 -15.97 -19.64
CA LEU A 61 -75.71 -15.21 -20.52
C LEU A 61 -77.06 -14.89 -19.87
N ARG A 62 -77.52 -15.76 -18.96
CA ARG A 62 -78.76 -15.59 -18.19
C ARG A 62 -78.60 -14.65 -16.98
N LYS A 63 -77.47 -13.94 -16.87
CA LYS A 63 -77.12 -13.04 -15.76
C LYS A 63 -76.92 -13.73 -14.40
N LYS A 64 -76.68 -15.06 -14.37
CA LYS A 64 -76.36 -15.82 -13.15
C LYS A 64 -74.86 -16.09 -12.99
N GLY A 65 -74.01 -15.21 -13.54
CA GLY A 65 -72.55 -15.37 -13.49
C GLY A 65 -71.97 -15.24 -12.08
N MET A 66 -72.50 -14.34 -11.25
CA MET A 66 -72.04 -14.16 -9.86
C MET A 66 -72.44 -15.33 -8.97
N ASP A 67 -73.69 -15.81 -9.09
CA ASP A 67 -74.15 -16.99 -8.36
C ASP A 67 -73.32 -18.24 -8.73
N LEU A 68 -72.93 -18.38 -10.01
CA LEU A 68 -72.05 -19.46 -10.46
C LEU A 68 -70.66 -19.35 -9.83
N TYR A 69 -70.06 -18.16 -9.77
CA TYR A 69 -68.77 -17.92 -9.14
C TYR A 69 -68.79 -18.30 -7.65
N ASP A 70 -69.79 -17.83 -6.89
CA ASP A 70 -69.91 -18.12 -5.46
C ASP A 70 -70.08 -19.62 -5.20
N ARG A 71 -70.86 -20.31 -6.03
CA ARG A 71 -71.07 -21.77 -5.95
C ARG A 71 -69.82 -22.58 -6.28
N VAL A 72 -69.01 -22.15 -7.24
CA VAL A 72 -67.73 -22.79 -7.55
C VAL A 72 -66.73 -22.55 -6.42
N ALA A 73 -66.65 -21.33 -5.88
CA ALA A 73 -65.78 -21.04 -4.74
C ALA A 73 -66.18 -21.86 -3.49
N GLU A 74 -67.47 -22.05 -3.24
CA GLU A 74 -67.99 -22.92 -2.17
C GLU A 74 -67.64 -24.40 -2.40
N LEU A 75 -67.76 -24.89 -3.64
CA LEU A 75 -67.39 -26.25 -4.03
C LEU A 75 -65.89 -26.51 -3.81
N GLU A 76 -65.03 -25.59 -4.23
CA GLU A 76 -63.58 -25.69 -4.04
C GLU A 76 -63.21 -25.67 -2.55
N LYS A 77 -63.83 -24.80 -1.76
CA LYS A 77 -63.65 -24.78 -0.31
C LYS A 77 -64.02 -26.12 0.33
N ASP A 78 -65.18 -26.68 -0.01
CA ASP A 78 -65.65 -27.97 0.52
C ASP A 78 -64.68 -29.10 0.18
N TRP A 79 -64.20 -29.14 -1.07
CA TRP A 79 -63.21 -30.13 -1.52
C TRP A 79 -61.89 -30.01 -0.76
N LEU A 80 -61.36 -28.80 -0.61
CA LEU A 80 -60.10 -28.54 0.07
C LEU A 80 -60.16 -28.94 1.55
N GLN A 81 -61.24 -28.59 2.25
CA GLN A 81 -61.40 -28.87 3.68
C GLN A 81 -61.70 -30.35 3.97
N ASN A 82 -62.57 -30.99 3.18
CA ASN A 82 -63.08 -32.32 3.52
C ASN A 82 -62.27 -33.48 2.94
N VAL A 83 -61.55 -33.26 1.84
CA VAL A 83 -60.80 -34.30 1.13
C VAL A 83 -59.30 -34.01 1.21
N VAL A 84 -58.86 -32.88 0.68
CA VAL A 84 -57.44 -32.54 0.52
C VAL A 84 -56.74 -32.40 1.88
N LEU A 85 -57.31 -31.64 2.81
CA LEU A 85 -56.73 -31.44 4.14
C LEU A 85 -56.49 -32.78 4.86
N LYS A 86 -57.48 -33.71 4.83
CA LYS A 86 -57.34 -35.03 5.46
C LYS A 86 -56.21 -35.86 4.85
N GLN A 87 -56.01 -35.76 3.53
CA GLN A 87 -54.90 -36.43 2.86
C GLN A 87 -53.56 -35.88 3.33
N VAL A 88 -53.43 -34.56 3.50
CA VAL A 88 -52.19 -33.93 3.96
C VAL A 88 -51.91 -34.25 5.42
N THR A 89 -52.90 -34.10 6.31
CA THR A 89 -52.72 -34.32 7.75
C THR A 89 -52.39 -35.77 8.12
N THR A 90 -52.79 -36.75 7.30
CA THR A 90 -52.45 -38.18 7.52
C THR A 90 -50.95 -38.45 7.41
N TYR A 91 -50.21 -37.62 6.66
CA TYR A 91 -48.76 -37.77 6.46
C TYR A 91 -47.94 -36.94 7.47
N ILE A 92 -48.60 -36.19 8.36
CA ILE A 92 -47.93 -35.46 9.44
C ILE A 92 -47.62 -36.44 10.56
N ALA A 93 -46.38 -36.92 10.58
CA ALA A 93 -45.91 -37.82 11.63
C ALA A 93 -45.72 -37.06 12.97
N PRO A 94 -45.89 -37.72 14.12
CA PRO A 94 -45.60 -37.12 15.43
C PRO A 94 -44.16 -36.61 15.56
N SER A 95 -43.20 -37.24 14.87
CA SER A 95 -41.80 -36.82 14.82
C SER A 95 -41.57 -35.46 14.15
N LEU A 96 -42.52 -35.01 13.32
CA LEU A 96 -42.51 -33.67 12.73
C LEU A 96 -43.19 -32.63 13.62
N SER A 97 -43.91 -33.09 14.66
CA SER A 97 -44.71 -32.26 15.57
C SER A 97 -44.01 -31.93 16.90
N LEU A 98 -42.79 -32.43 17.12
CA LEU A 98 -42.08 -32.29 18.40
C LEU A 98 -41.26 -30.99 18.50
N GLU A 99 -41.62 -30.17 19.49
CA GLU A 99 -40.77 -29.13 20.10
C GLU A 99 -39.72 -29.76 21.05
N GLY A 100 -38.45 -29.35 20.94
CA GLY A 100 -37.49 -29.36 22.06
C GLY A 100 -36.38 -30.45 22.09
N ASP A 101 -35.13 -30.00 21.92
CA ASP A 101 -33.88 -30.45 22.58
C ASP A 101 -33.80 -31.90 23.13
N ALA A 102 -34.07 -32.90 22.32
CA ALA A 102 -33.54 -34.24 22.57
C ALA A 102 -32.14 -34.34 21.93
N VAL A 103 -31.20 -34.99 22.62
CA VAL A 103 -29.92 -35.37 22.05
C VAL A 103 -30.20 -36.23 20.83
N ASP A 104 -30.13 -35.61 19.64
CA ASP A 104 -30.43 -36.21 18.36
C ASP A 104 -29.53 -37.44 18.16
N THR A 105 -30.06 -38.63 18.40
CA THR A 105 -29.42 -39.85 17.93
C THR A 105 -29.53 -39.89 16.41
N LEU A 106 -28.52 -40.44 15.72
CA LEU A 106 -28.49 -40.49 14.26
C LEU A 106 -29.76 -41.14 13.66
N ASP A 107 -30.33 -42.11 14.38
CA ASP A 107 -31.55 -42.81 13.99
C ASP A 107 -32.79 -41.90 14.03
N GLN A 108 -32.91 -41.02 15.03
CA GLN A 108 -34.02 -40.06 15.16
C GLN A 108 -33.97 -38.99 14.07
N VAL A 109 -32.76 -38.52 13.72
CA VAL A 109 -32.54 -37.55 12.62
C VAL A 109 -32.98 -38.13 11.29
N ASN A 110 -32.61 -39.38 11.00
CA ASN A 110 -32.97 -40.03 9.75
C ASN A 110 -34.48 -40.35 9.68
N GLU A 111 -35.10 -40.76 10.79
CA GLU A 111 -36.55 -40.96 10.86
C GLU A 111 -37.31 -39.66 10.56
N ARG A 112 -36.88 -38.55 11.19
CA ARG A 112 -37.46 -37.21 10.95
C ARG A 112 -37.29 -36.76 9.50
N ARG A 113 -36.12 -37.02 8.89
CA ARG A 113 -35.88 -36.73 7.46
C ARG A 113 -36.84 -37.48 6.55
N ILE A 114 -36.98 -38.80 6.73
CA ILE A 114 -37.86 -39.65 5.91
C ILE A 114 -39.33 -39.25 6.09
N ALA A 115 -39.75 -38.98 7.32
CA ALA A 115 -41.09 -38.48 7.60
C ALA A 115 -41.36 -37.15 6.88
N GLY A 116 -40.39 -36.23 6.93
CA GLY A 116 -40.44 -34.95 6.24
C GLY A 116 -40.54 -35.10 4.72
N GLU A 117 -39.74 -35.97 4.10
CA GLU A 117 -39.78 -36.22 2.65
C GLU A 117 -41.14 -36.79 2.21
N ARG A 118 -41.75 -37.67 3.00
CA ARG A 118 -43.09 -38.19 2.73
C ARG A 118 -44.16 -37.10 2.83
N PHE A 119 -44.09 -36.28 3.87
CA PHE A 119 -45.02 -35.17 4.07
C PHE A 119 -44.91 -34.13 2.95
N LEU A 120 -43.70 -33.65 2.65
CA LEU A 120 -43.44 -32.70 1.55
C LEU A 120 -43.82 -33.30 0.19
N GLY A 121 -43.53 -34.59 -0.02
CA GLY A 121 -43.90 -35.32 -1.24
C GLY A 121 -45.42 -35.35 -1.43
N LYS A 122 -46.19 -35.56 -0.36
CA LYS A 122 -47.64 -35.54 -0.44
C LYS A 122 -48.18 -34.13 -0.66
N LEU A 123 -47.62 -33.13 0.02
CA LEU A 123 -48.01 -31.74 -0.17
C LEU A 123 -47.76 -31.26 -1.60
N ARG A 124 -46.61 -31.62 -2.19
CA ARG A 124 -46.31 -31.38 -3.61
C ARG A 124 -47.35 -32.02 -4.54
N GLU A 125 -47.63 -33.31 -4.36
CA GLU A 125 -48.59 -34.04 -5.20
C GLU A 125 -49.97 -33.37 -5.19
N VAL A 126 -50.45 -33.01 -4.01
CA VAL A 126 -51.77 -32.40 -3.82
C VAL A 126 -51.82 -30.98 -4.40
N TRP A 127 -50.74 -30.22 -4.31
CA TRP A 127 -50.63 -28.91 -4.93
C TRP A 127 -50.60 -28.98 -6.47
N GLU A 128 -49.79 -29.89 -7.04
CA GLU A 128 -49.72 -30.11 -8.49
C GLU A 128 -51.08 -30.55 -9.05
N ASP A 129 -51.76 -31.47 -8.35
CA ASP A 129 -53.12 -31.88 -8.68
C ASP A 129 -54.09 -30.70 -8.63
N HIS A 130 -54.02 -29.84 -7.60
CA HIS A 130 -54.86 -28.64 -7.48
C HIS A 130 -54.62 -27.66 -8.62
N GLN A 131 -53.37 -27.38 -8.97
CA GLN A 131 -53.03 -26.49 -10.09
C GLN A 131 -53.56 -27.01 -11.42
N LEU A 132 -53.42 -28.32 -11.68
CA LEU A 132 -53.90 -28.96 -12.91
C LEU A 132 -55.43 -28.96 -12.97
N CYS A 133 -56.11 -29.29 -11.88
CA CYS A 133 -57.58 -29.25 -11.79
C CYS A 133 -58.08 -27.82 -12.02
N MET A 134 -57.50 -26.83 -11.35
CA MET A 134 -57.92 -25.43 -11.50
C MET A 134 -57.65 -24.87 -12.89
N GLY A 135 -56.60 -25.32 -13.59
CA GLY A 135 -56.39 -25.00 -15.01
C GLY A 135 -57.58 -25.47 -15.86
N MET A 136 -57.97 -26.74 -15.71
CA MET A 136 -59.12 -27.31 -16.43
C MET A 136 -60.46 -26.64 -16.06
N ILE A 137 -60.67 -26.33 -14.78
CA ILE A 137 -61.89 -25.65 -14.30
C ILE A 137 -61.98 -24.23 -14.86
N THR A 138 -60.86 -23.51 -14.90
CA THR A 138 -60.80 -22.15 -15.45
C THR A 138 -61.08 -22.15 -16.95
N ASP A 139 -60.61 -23.15 -17.69
CA ASP A 139 -60.92 -23.31 -19.13
C ASP A 139 -62.44 -23.52 -19.36
N VAL A 140 -63.09 -24.34 -18.54
CA VAL A 140 -64.55 -24.53 -18.57
C VAL A 140 -65.29 -23.23 -18.24
N LEU A 141 -64.77 -22.44 -17.30
CA LEU A 141 -65.38 -21.22 -16.79
C LEU A 141 -64.85 -19.93 -17.47
N MET A 142 -64.09 -20.05 -18.56
CA MET A 142 -63.38 -18.93 -19.21
C MET A 142 -64.30 -17.73 -19.53
N TYR A 143 -65.55 -17.99 -19.94
CA TYR A 143 -66.49 -16.91 -20.23
C TYR A 143 -67.02 -16.21 -18.97
N MET A 144 -67.19 -16.95 -17.86
CA MET A 144 -67.56 -16.38 -16.56
C MET A 144 -66.47 -15.43 -16.07
N ASP A 145 -65.22 -15.88 -16.08
CA ASP A 145 -64.07 -15.08 -15.67
C ASP A 145 -63.93 -13.81 -16.52
N LYS A 146 -64.11 -13.91 -17.85
CA LYS A 146 -64.09 -12.74 -18.74
C LYS A 146 -65.15 -11.70 -18.39
N VAL A 147 -66.34 -12.11 -17.94
CA VAL A 147 -67.42 -11.20 -17.54
C VAL A 147 -67.15 -10.60 -16.17
N ILE A 148 -66.65 -11.38 -15.21
CA ILE A 148 -66.34 -10.92 -13.85
C ILE A 148 -65.17 -9.92 -13.84
N LEU A 149 -64.14 -10.15 -14.67
CA LEU A 149 -62.99 -9.25 -14.81
C LEU A 149 -63.37 -7.86 -15.37
N GLN A 150 -64.53 -7.72 -16.04
CA GLN A 150 -65.03 -6.41 -16.49
C GLN A 150 -65.61 -5.56 -15.34
N ASP A 151 -66.08 -6.19 -14.27
CA ASP A 151 -66.73 -5.54 -13.12
C ASP A 151 -65.72 -5.04 -12.06
N LYS A 152 -64.43 -5.42 -12.19
CA LYS A 152 -63.28 -5.01 -11.33
C LYS A 152 -63.42 -5.21 -9.81
N LEU A 153 -64.52 -5.77 -9.32
CA LEU A 153 -64.82 -5.93 -7.89
C LEU A 153 -64.35 -7.26 -7.30
N ARG A 154 -64.04 -8.27 -8.13
CA ARG A 154 -63.63 -9.61 -7.69
C ARG A 154 -62.49 -10.17 -8.54
N PRO A 155 -61.56 -10.95 -7.95
CA PRO A 155 -60.50 -11.63 -8.68
C PRO A 155 -61.05 -12.81 -9.51
N SER A 156 -60.23 -13.34 -10.42
CA SER A 156 -60.55 -14.56 -11.18
C SER A 156 -60.78 -15.74 -10.24
N ILE A 157 -61.63 -16.70 -10.64
CA ILE A 157 -61.87 -17.91 -9.87
C ILE A 157 -60.58 -18.71 -9.62
N TYR A 158 -59.61 -18.63 -10.55
CA TYR A 158 -58.30 -19.24 -10.37
C TYR A 158 -57.57 -18.67 -9.16
N VAL A 159 -57.50 -17.34 -9.04
CA VAL A 159 -56.81 -16.64 -7.94
C VAL A 159 -57.48 -16.96 -6.60
N THR A 160 -58.81 -16.93 -6.55
CA THR A 160 -59.58 -17.28 -5.35
C THR A 160 -59.38 -18.73 -4.93
N ALA A 161 -59.33 -19.67 -5.88
CA ALA A 161 -59.06 -21.07 -5.59
C ALA A 161 -57.62 -21.32 -5.11
N MET A 162 -56.64 -20.57 -5.64
CA MET A 162 -55.25 -20.61 -5.14
C MET A 162 -55.16 -20.04 -3.71
N CYS A 163 -55.81 -18.90 -3.43
CA CYS A 163 -55.90 -18.36 -2.08
C CYS A 163 -56.65 -19.29 -1.12
N SER A 164 -57.66 -20.01 -1.61
CA SER A 164 -58.39 -21.01 -0.83
C SER A 164 -57.51 -22.18 -0.41
N PHE A 165 -56.53 -22.59 -1.25
CA PHE A 165 -55.54 -23.59 -0.85
C PHE A 165 -54.70 -23.12 0.33
N ARG A 166 -54.22 -21.87 0.30
CA ARG A 166 -53.51 -21.25 1.43
C ARG A 166 -54.39 -21.23 2.69
N ASP A 167 -55.63 -20.75 2.59
CA ASP A 167 -56.50 -20.54 3.75
C ASP A 167 -56.99 -21.84 4.39
N TYR A 168 -57.34 -22.83 3.58
CA TYR A 168 -58.02 -24.04 4.04
C TYR A 168 -57.11 -25.27 4.11
N VAL A 169 -55.91 -25.23 3.53
CA VAL A 169 -54.94 -26.33 3.60
C VAL A 169 -53.72 -25.90 4.41
N LEU A 170 -53.00 -24.85 4.00
CA LEU A 170 -51.76 -24.44 4.69
C LEU A 170 -52.03 -23.82 6.06
N ASN A 171 -53.01 -22.91 6.15
CA ASN A 171 -53.39 -22.24 7.40
C ASN A 171 -54.38 -23.05 8.25
N ALA A 172 -54.66 -24.30 7.88
CA ALA A 172 -55.52 -25.18 8.65
C ALA A 172 -54.85 -25.58 9.96
N ASP A 173 -55.58 -25.44 11.07
CA ASP A 173 -55.12 -25.86 12.40
C ASP A 173 -55.17 -27.39 12.53
N ILE A 174 -54.05 -28.00 12.92
CA ILE A 174 -53.89 -29.45 13.11
C ILE A 174 -54.12 -29.85 14.57
N GLY A 175 -54.22 -28.87 15.48
CA GLY A 175 -54.75 -29.03 16.83
C GLY A 175 -54.14 -30.14 17.67
N TRP A 176 -52.99 -29.89 18.31
CA TRP A 176 -52.58 -30.55 19.56
C TRP A 176 -51.97 -29.52 20.53
N ASN A 177 -52.74 -29.14 21.56
CA ASN A 177 -52.40 -28.23 22.69
C ASN A 177 -51.93 -26.78 22.38
N ARG A 178 -51.44 -26.47 21.17
CA ARG A 178 -51.11 -25.12 20.67
C ARG A 178 -51.73 -24.96 19.27
N GLN A 179 -52.13 -23.75 18.89
CA GLN A 179 -52.50 -23.45 17.50
C GLN A 179 -51.28 -23.72 16.62
N MET A 180 -51.31 -24.80 15.83
CA MET A 180 -50.23 -25.18 14.93
C MET A 180 -50.82 -25.55 13.57
N THR A 181 -50.35 -24.87 12.55
CA THR A 181 -50.85 -24.99 11.19
C THR A 181 -50.05 -26.00 10.37
N VAL A 182 -50.62 -26.46 9.26
CA VAL A 182 -49.87 -27.25 8.26
C VAL A 182 -48.65 -26.49 7.75
N TYR A 183 -48.77 -25.17 7.62
CA TYR A 183 -47.66 -24.28 7.26
C TYR A 183 -46.53 -24.32 8.30
N ASP A 184 -46.83 -24.30 9.60
CA ASP A 184 -45.79 -24.35 10.65
C ASP A 184 -44.99 -25.65 10.59
N VAL A 185 -45.67 -26.79 10.38
CA VAL A 185 -45.01 -28.10 10.20
C VAL A 185 -44.17 -28.12 8.93
N PHE A 186 -44.70 -27.54 7.84
CA PHE A 186 -43.98 -27.38 6.59
C PHE A 186 -42.70 -26.55 6.77
N GLU A 187 -42.81 -25.37 7.35
CA GLU A 187 -41.71 -24.45 7.59
C GLU A 187 -40.63 -25.12 8.44
N ALA A 188 -41.01 -25.70 9.58
CA ALA A 188 -40.08 -26.41 10.46
C ALA A 188 -39.38 -27.58 9.75
N THR A 189 -40.09 -28.33 8.89
CA THR A 189 -39.53 -29.45 8.14
C THR A 189 -38.51 -28.99 7.09
N VAL A 190 -38.84 -27.95 6.31
CA VAL A 190 -37.92 -27.41 5.30
C VAL A 190 -36.68 -26.81 5.96
N LEU A 191 -36.83 -26.04 7.04
CA LEU A 191 -35.70 -25.48 7.79
C LEU A 191 -34.81 -26.58 8.39
N PHE A 192 -35.40 -27.66 8.89
CA PHE A 192 -34.66 -28.82 9.38
C PHE A 192 -33.85 -29.50 8.25
N MET A 193 -34.45 -29.72 7.08
CA MET A 193 -33.73 -30.30 5.93
C MET A 193 -32.56 -29.42 5.48
N ILE A 194 -32.74 -28.10 5.46
CA ILE A 194 -31.65 -27.16 5.13
C ILE A 194 -30.51 -27.25 6.16
N ARG A 195 -30.84 -27.37 7.45
CA ARG A 195 -29.83 -27.57 8.50
C ARG A 195 -29.06 -28.86 8.28
N LEU A 196 -29.75 -29.97 7.98
CA LEU A 196 -29.09 -31.25 7.69
C LEU A 196 -28.11 -31.16 6.52
N GLU A 197 -28.49 -30.44 5.47
CA GLU A 197 -27.61 -30.21 4.32
C GLU A 197 -26.39 -29.35 4.68
N ARG A 198 -26.54 -28.32 5.52
CA ARG A 198 -25.42 -27.54 6.05
C ARG A 198 -24.44 -28.39 6.87
N ASP A 199 -24.93 -29.44 7.51
CA ASP A 199 -24.12 -30.42 8.23
C ASP A 199 -23.52 -31.51 7.32
N GLY A 200 -23.79 -31.46 6.01
CA GLY A 200 -23.20 -32.34 5.00
C GLY A 200 -24.05 -33.57 4.65
N ASN A 201 -25.30 -33.64 5.13
CA ASN A 201 -26.21 -34.73 4.79
C ASN A 201 -26.87 -34.48 3.42
N ILE A 202 -27.25 -35.56 2.73
CA ILE A 202 -27.93 -35.48 1.43
C ILE A 202 -29.44 -35.27 1.66
N ILE A 203 -30.02 -34.31 0.95
CA ILE A 203 -31.46 -34.01 0.94
C ILE A 203 -32.02 -34.05 -0.48
N ASP A 204 -33.33 -34.27 -0.61
CA ASP A 204 -34.05 -34.14 -1.89
C ASP A 204 -34.27 -32.66 -2.25
N ARG A 205 -33.23 -32.05 -2.86
CA ARG A 205 -33.28 -30.64 -3.32
C ARG A 205 -34.44 -30.38 -4.29
N PRO A 206 -34.70 -31.22 -5.31
CA PRO A 206 -35.86 -31.06 -6.18
C PRO A 206 -37.17 -30.99 -5.41
N LEU A 207 -37.41 -31.88 -4.44
CA LEU A 207 -38.66 -31.87 -3.67
C LEU A 207 -38.88 -30.55 -2.94
N ILE A 208 -37.85 -30.04 -2.26
CA ILE A 208 -37.92 -28.75 -1.58
C ILE A 208 -38.19 -27.63 -2.58
N ARG A 209 -37.50 -27.63 -3.73
CA ARG A 209 -37.70 -26.62 -4.77
C ARG A 209 -39.13 -26.56 -5.29
N HIS A 210 -39.79 -27.70 -5.50
CA HIS A 210 -41.21 -27.73 -5.90
C HIS A 210 -42.12 -27.15 -4.81
N CYS A 211 -41.82 -27.45 -3.55
CA CYS A 211 -42.56 -26.87 -2.44
C CYS A 211 -42.32 -25.35 -2.29
N ILE A 212 -41.12 -24.86 -2.59
CA ILE A 212 -40.84 -23.42 -2.65
C ILE A 212 -41.58 -22.77 -3.82
N TYR A 213 -41.69 -23.42 -4.99
CA TYR A 213 -42.51 -22.92 -6.09
C TYR A 213 -43.98 -22.78 -5.73
N MET A 214 -44.51 -23.67 -4.89
CA MET A 214 -45.85 -23.49 -4.32
C MET A 214 -45.95 -22.19 -3.52
N LEU A 215 -44.98 -21.90 -2.64
CA LEU A 215 -44.98 -20.64 -1.88
C LEU A 215 -44.73 -19.39 -2.73
N GLU A 216 -44.00 -19.50 -3.84
CA GLU A 216 -43.82 -18.41 -4.82
C GLU A 216 -45.08 -18.18 -5.67
N GLY A 217 -45.95 -19.18 -5.80
CA GLY A 217 -47.23 -19.12 -6.50
C GLY A 217 -48.43 -18.74 -5.61
N LEU A 218 -48.25 -18.66 -4.29
CA LEU A 218 -49.27 -18.27 -3.33
C LEU A 218 -49.00 -16.87 -2.78
N TYR A 219 -50.06 -16.11 -2.56
CA TYR A 219 -49.98 -14.72 -2.08
C TYR A 219 -50.75 -14.55 -0.77
N GLU A 220 -50.44 -13.52 0.03
CA GLU A 220 -51.16 -13.12 1.26
C GLU A 220 -52.53 -12.51 0.98
N THR A 221 -52.68 -11.88 -0.19
CA THR A 221 -53.94 -11.26 -0.61
C THR A 221 -54.25 -11.65 -2.04
N GLU A 222 -55.52 -11.54 -2.43
CA GLU A 222 -55.99 -11.82 -3.80
C GLU A 222 -55.46 -10.83 -4.87
N ARG A 223 -54.58 -9.90 -4.49
CA ARG A 223 -54.05 -8.83 -5.36
C ARG A 223 -52.77 -9.22 -6.14
N GLU A 224 -52.27 -10.45 -5.97
CA GLU A 224 -51.12 -11.03 -6.70
C GLU A 224 -49.90 -10.08 -6.81
N GLU A 225 -49.60 -9.35 -5.73
CA GLU A 225 -48.44 -8.47 -5.68
C GLU A 225 -47.17 -9.28 -5.39
N GLU A 226 -46.07 -9.00 -6.09
CA GLU A 226 -44.78 -9.70 -5.90
C GLU A 226 -44.28 -9.68 -4.44
N SER A 227 -44.47 -8.57 -3.72
CA SER A 227 -44.13 -8.45 -2.30
C SER A 227 -45.07 -9.20 -1.36
N GLY A 228 -46.23 -9.62 -1.87
CA GLY A 228 -47.24 -10.37 -1.14
C GLY A 228 -47.10 -11.87 -1.29
N LYS A 229 -46.05 -12.40 -1.95
CA LYS A 229 -45.82 -13.84 -2.05
C LYS A 229 -45.58 -14.45 -0.67
N LEU A 230 -46.21 -15.59 -0.39
CA LEU A 230 -46.11 -16.28 0.89
C LEU A 230 -44.65 -16.68 1.22
N TYR A 231 -43.86 -16.96 0.18
CA TYR A 231 -42.42 -17.16 0.33
C TYR A 231 -41.71 -15.95 0.97
N VAL A 232 -42.02 -14.73 0.52
CA VAL A 232 -41.36 -13.49 0.96
C VAL A 232 -41.89 -13.02 2.32
N THR A 233 -43.20 -13.18 2.57
CA THR A 233 -43.85 -12.67 3.78
C THR A 233 -43.71 -13.59 4.98
N SER A 234 -43.71 -14.91 4.76
CA SER A 234 -43.71 -15.91 5.84
C SER A 234 -42.40 -16.71 5.89
N PHE A 235 -42.03 -17.39 4.82
CA PHE A 235 -40.91 -18.36 4.87
C PHE A 235 -39.52 -17.70 4.91
N GLU A 236 -39.27 -16.70 4.07
CA GLU A 236 -37.97 -16.03 3.94
C GLU A 236 -37.50 -15.40 5.27
N PRO A 237 -38.34 -14.67 6.04
CA PRO A 237 -37.97 -14.17 7.37
C PRO A 237 -37.55 -15.29 8.33
N SER A 238 -38.32 -16.38 8.43
CA SER A 238 -38.00 -17.53 9.29
C SER A 238 -36.71 -18.23 8.86
N PHE A 239 -36.48 -18.37 7.55
CA PHE A 239 -35.24 -18.91 6.99
C PHE A 239 -34.03 -18.04 7.34
N LEU A 240 -34.13 -16.72 7.20
CA LEU A 240 -33.04 -15.80 7.52
C LEU A 240 -32.72 -15.81 9.02
N GLU A 241 -33.73 -15.87 9.89
CA GLU A 241 -33.52 -15.94 11.34
C GLU A 241 -32.89 -17.27 11.78
N SER A 242 -33.40 -18.39 11.29
CA SER A 242 -32.79 -19.71 11.53
C SER A 242 -31.33 -19.77 11.04
N SER A 243 -31.06 -19.16 9.89
CA SER A 243 -29.69 -19.06 9.34
C SER A 243 -28.79 -18.16 10.17
N ARG A 244 -29.31 -17.05 10.72
CA ARG A 244 -28.58 -16.16 11.62
C ARG A 244 -28.14 -16.91 12.88
N LEU A 245 -29.03 -17.67 13.50
CA LEU A 245 -28.72 -18.48 14.69
C LEU A 245 -27.68 -19.57 14.38
N PHE A 246 -27.82 -20.25 13.24
CA PHE A 246 -26.87 -21.26 12.80
C PHE A 246 -25.46 -20.67 12.62
N TYR A 247 -25.33 -19.57 11.86
CA TYR A 247 -24.02 -18.97 11.60
C TYR A 247 -23.41 -18.28 12.81
N LEU A 248 -24.22 -17.79 13.74
CA LEU A 248 -23.72 -17.30 15.02
C LEU A 248 -23.03 -18.42 15.81
N ALA A 249 -23.65 -19.60 15.90
CA ALA A 249 -23.07 -20.76 16.58
C ALA A 249 -21.85 -21.32 15.83
N GLU A 250 -21.92 -21.40 14.50
CA GLU A 250 -20.79 -21.87 13.67
C GLU A 250 -19.58 -20.93 13.78
N GLY A 251 -19.79 -19.61 13.77
CA GLY A 251 -18.72 -18.61 13.91
C GLY A 251 -17.95 -18.76 15.22
N GLN A 252 -18.66 -18.92 16.34
CA GLN A 252 -18.06 -19.16 17.65
C GLN A 252 -17.26 -20.46 17.70
N ARG A 253 -17.81 -21.55 17.15
CA ARG A 253 -17.13 -22.86 17.08
C ARG A 253 -15.86 -22.79 16.22
N LEU A 254 -15.95 -22.22 15.03
CA LEU A 254 -14.81 -22.09 14.12
C LEU A 254 -13.71 -21.23 14.73
N LEU A 255 -14.05 -20.14 15.41
CA LEU A 255 -13.07 -19.28 16.08
C LEU A 255 -12.31 -20.03 17.19
N ALA A 256 -12.96 -20.98 17.87
CA ALA A 256 -12.34 -21.78 18.93
C ALA A 256 -11.47 -22.95 18.41
N THR A 257 -11.84 -23.54 17.26
CA THR A 257 -11.23 -24.79 16.79
C THR A 257 -10.31 -24.65 15.58
N ALA A 258 -10.49 -23.63 14.75
CA ALA A 258 -9.82 -23.48 13.46
C ALA A 258 -8.77 -22.37 13.50
N ASP A 259 -7.77 -22.47 12.61
CA ASP A 259 -6.84 -21.40 12.33
C ASP A 259 -7.45 -20.37 11.36
N ALA A 260 -6.81 -19.20 11.22
CA ALA A 260 -7.33 -18.12 10.39
C ALA A 260 -7.55 -18.53 8.91
N SER A 261 -6.68 -19.36 8.34
CA SER A 261 -6.80 -19.85 6.95
C SER A 261 -8.01 -20.77 6.78
N THR A 262 -8.15 -21.77 7.66
CA THR A 262 -9.30 -22.69 7.63
C THR A 262 -10.61 -21.95 7.86
N PHE A 263 -10.63 -20.98 8.79
CA PHE A 263 -11.81 -20.13 9.00
C PHE A 263 -12.22 -19.43 7.70
N CYS A 264 -11.29 -18.71 7.06
CA CYS A 264 -11.60 -17.94 5.85
C CYS A 264 -12.07 -18.83 4.71
N LYS A 265 -11.44 -20.00 4.53
CA LYS A 265 -11.87 -21.01 3.54
C LYS A 265 -13.28 -21.50 3.82
N ARG A 266 -13.59 -21.79 5.08
CA ARG A 266 -14.92 -22.28 5.47
C ARG A 266 -16.00 -21.23 5.19
N VAL A 267 -15.73 -19.95 5.47
CA VAL A 267 -16.66 -18.86 5.14
C VAL A 267 -16.89 -18.76 3.62
N ALA A 268 -15.83 -18.83 2.81
CA ALA A 268 -15.94 -18.81 1.36
C ALA A 268 -16.75 -20.00 0.81
N GLU A 269 -16.56 -21.19 1.38
CA GLU A 269 -17.38 -22.37 1.07
C GLU A 269 -18.85 -22.15 1.43
N ARG A 270 -19.15 -21.63 2.63
CA ARG A 270 -20.53 -21.34 3.04
C ARG A 270 -21.23 -20.33 2.13
N LEU A 271 -20.53 -19.28 1.69
CA LEU A 271 -21.06 -18.32 0.72
C LEU A 271 -21.44 -18.99 -0.61
N ARG A 272 -20.58 -19.89 -1.12
CA ARG A 272 -20.86 -20.66 -2.34
C ARG A 272 -22.01 -21.65 -2.14
N GLU A 273 -22.04 -22.36 -1.02
CA GLU A 273 -23.11 -23.30 -0.68
C GLU A 273 -24.48 -22.60 -0.61
N GLU A 274 -24.57 -21.42 0.02
CA GLU A 274 -25.82 -20.64 0.07
C GLU A 274 -26.23 -20.07 -1.30
N GLU A 275 -25.27 -19.67 -2.14
CA GLU A 275 -25.56 -19.25 -3.51
C GLU A 275 -26.16 -20.40 -4.34
N GLU A 276 -25.55 -21.59 -4.28
CA GLU A 276 -26.09 -22.79 -4.92
C GLU A 276 -27.47 -23.17 -4.38
N ARG A 277 -27.69 -23.02 -3.07
CA ARG A 277 -28.98 -23.29 -2.43
C ARG A 277 -30.06 -22.32 -2.92
N CYS A 278 -29.77 -21.03 -3.01
CA CYS A 278 -30.71 -20.05 -3.55
C CYS A 278 -31.03 -20.32 -5.02
N ARG A 279 -30.05 -20.83 -5.78
CA ARG A 279 -30.23 -21.14 -7.21
C ARG A 279 -31.04 -22.40 -7.46
N TYR A 280 -30.82 -23.47 -6.69
CA TYR A 280 -31.36 -24.81 -7.00
C TYR A 280 -32.48 -25.27 -6.05
N THR A 281 -32.60 -24.70 -4.86
CA THR A 281 -33.49 -25.20 -3.80
C THR A 281 -34.47 -24.13 -3.30
N LEU A 282 -34.00 -22.92 -3.03
CA LEU A 282 -34.79 -21.78 -2.56
C LEU A 282 -35.03 -20.78 -3.70
N SER A 283 -35.32 -19.51 -3.38
CA SER A 283 -35.50 -18.44 -4.36
C SER A 283 -34.19 -17.66 -4.59
N PRO A 284 -33.87 -17.29 -5.85
CA PRO A 284 -32.75 -16.38 -6.14
C PRO A 284 -32.90 -14.99 -5.50
N ALA A 285 -34.13 -14.55 -5.20
CA ALA A 285 -34.38 -13.26 -4.55
C ALA A 285 -33.77 -13.16 -3.13
N THR A 286 -33.57 -14.31 -2.48
CA THR A 286 -33.05 -14.41 -1.11
C THR A 286 -31.52 -14.35 -1.06
N GLU A 287 -30.84 -14.55 -2.19
CA GLU A 287 -29.37 -14.70 -2.27
C GLU A 287 -28.63 -13.53 -1.62
N HIS A 288 -29.04 -12.30 -1.91
CA HIS A 288 -28.43 -11.11 -1.33
C HIS A 288 -28.61 -11.07 0.21
N LYS A 289 -29.81 -11.40 0.69
CA LYS A 289 -30.16 -11.33 2.12
C LYS A 289 -29.42 -12.40 2.93
N ILE A 290 -29.30 -13.63 2.41
CA ILE A 290 -28.55 -14.69 3.11
C ILE A 290 -27.04 -14.44 3.10
N LYS A 291 -26.50 -13.88 2.01
CA LYS A 291 -25.08 -13.44 1.96
C LYS A 291 -24.81 -12.36 3.02
N GLN A 292 -25.72 -11.40 3.19
CA GLN A 292 -25.64 -10.41 4.26
C GLN A 292 -25.65 -11.05 5.66
N VAL A 293 -26.49 -12.07 5.90
CA VAL A 293 -26.51 -12.79 7.19
C VAL A 293 -25.16 -13.49 7.45
N ILE A 294 -24.53 -14.08 6.44
CA ILE A 294 -23.18 -14.66 6.56
C ILE A 294 -22.16 -13.56 6.87
N ASP A 295 -22.18 -12.46 6.12
CA ASP A 295 -21.23 -11.37 6.27
C ASP A 295 -21.32 -10.76 7.68
N GLU A 296 -22.51 -10.54 8.23
CA GLU A 296 -22.73 -10.03 9.60
C GLU A 296 -22.25 -11.02 10.69
N ASN A 297 -22.52 -12.33 10.54
CA ASN A 297 -22.34 -13.29 11.63
C ASN A 297 -20.99 -14.03 11.59
N LEU A 298 -20.46 -14.33 10.40
CA LEU A 298 -19.18 -15.02 10.26
C LEU A 298 -18.02 -14.06 9.99
N VAL A 299 -18.26 -12.93 9.31
CA VAL A 299 -17.17 -12.00 8.93
C VAL A 299 -17.09 -10.83 9.89
N GLU A 300 -18.08 -9.94 9.94
CA GLU A 300 -18.03 -8.67 10.67
C GLU A 300 -17.68 -8.85 12.16
N LYS A 301 -18.34 -9.81 12.84
CA LYS A 301 -18.11 -10.10 14.27
C LYS A 301 -16.75 -10.74 14.59
N HIS A 302 -16.07 -11.34 13.61
CA HIS A 302 -14.92 -12.21 13.86
C HIS A 302 -13.65 -11.80 13.11
N ILE A 303 -13.74 -11.01 12.03
CA ILE A 303 -12.61 -10.64 11.17
C ILE A 303 -11.48 -9.95 11.94
N GLY A 304 -11.81 -9.11 12.92
CA GLY A 304 -10.83 -8.48 13.80
C GLY A 304 -10.02 -9.49 14.61
N ASN A 305 -10.67 -10.52 15.16
CA ASN A 305 -10.00 -11.58 15.92
C ASN A 305 -9.12 -12.44 15.01
N ILE A 306 -9.60 -12.76 13.81
CA ILE A 306 -8.86 -13.54 12.80
C ILE A 306 -7.57 -12.80 12.39
N ILE A 307 -7.67 -11.50 12.16
CA ILE A 307 -6.51 -10.66 11.84
C ILE A 307 -5.49 -10.66 12.99
N ALA A 308 -5.98 -10.59 14.24
CA ALA A 308 -5.17 -10.50 15.44
C ALA A 308 -4.65 -11.85 15.99
N MET A 309 -5.01 -12.99 15.39
CA MET A 309 -4.57 -14.31 15.89
C MET A 309 -3.04 -14.40 15.94
N PRO A 310 -2.42 -14.78 17.08
CA PRO A 310 -0.96 -14.76 17.25
C PRO A 310 -0.22 -15.68 16.27
N ASP A 311 -0.68 -16.93 16.13
CA ASP A 311 0.04 -17.99 15.42
C ASP A 311 -0.46 -18.25 13.99
N SER A 312 -1.58 -17.62 13.60
CA SER A 312 -2.17 -17.83 12.27
C SER A 312 -2.70 -16.57 11.60
N GLY A 313 -2.77 -15.44 12.32
CA GLY A 313 -3.34 -14.18 11.81
C GLY A 313 -2.44 -13.49 10.78
N VAL A 314 -2.81 -12.25 10.42
CA VAL A 314 -2.16 -11.51 9.32
C VAL A 314 -0.66 -11.33 9.55
N LYS A 315 -0.23 -11.13 10.81
CA LYS A 315 1.19 -11.02 11.16
C LYS A 315 1.98 -12.29 10.78
N TYR A 316 1.43 -13.46 11.09
CA TYR A 316 2.03 -14.75 10.75
C TYR A 316 2.02 -14.98 9.23
N MET A 317 0.90 -14.68 8.57
CA MET A 317 0.78 -14.87 7.12
C MET A 317 1.77 -14.00 6.33
N LEU A 318 1.97 -12.74 6.75
CA LEU A 318 2.98 -11.84 6.18
C LEU A 318 4.41 -12.33 6.44
N GLY A 319 4.68 -12.91 7.61
CA GLY A 319 6.01 -13.43 7.95
C GLY A 319 6.41 -14.70 7.19
N ASN A 320 5.44 -15.50 6.74
CA ASN A 320 5.66 -16.79 6.08
C ASN A 320 5.24 -16.82 4.59
N ASP A 321 5.08 -15.65 3.97
CA ASP A 321 4.72 -15.49 2.54
C ASP A 321 3.45 -16.26 2.13
N ARG A 322 2.43 -16.30 3.00
CA ARG A 322 1.15 -17.00 2.77
C ARG A 322 0.17 -16.14 1.96
N LEU A 323 0.56 -15.78 0.73
CA LEU A 323 -0.20 -14.88 -0.15
C LEU A 323 -1.64 -15.32 -0.43
N PRO A 324 -1.94 -16.61 -0.72
CA PRO A 324 -3.33 -17.04 -0.96
C PRO A 324 -4.22 -16.89 0.27
N ASP A 325 -3.66 -17.13 1.47
CA ASP A 325 -4.40 -16.98 2.72
C ASP A 325 -4.69 -15.49 3.00
N LEU A 326 -3.72 -14.60 2.74
CA LEU A 326 -3.90 -13.15 2.82
C LEU A 326 -4.95 -12.63 1.84
N LYS A 327 -4.99 -13.19 0.62
CA LYS A 327 -6.01 -12.84 -0.37
C LYS A 327 -7.42 -13.17 0.13
N ASN A 328 -7.62 -14.34 0.73
CA ASN A 328 -8.91 -14.71 1.31
C ASN A 328 -9.32 -13.77 2.44
N VAL A 329 -8.39 -13.40 3.33
CA VAL A 329 -8.64 -12.42 4.41
C VAL A 329 -9.02 -11.06 3.82
N TYR A 330 -8.31 -10.61 2.78
CA TYR A 330 -8.60 -9.36 2.10
C TYR A 330 -10.00 -9.36 1.45
N GLU A 331 -10.34 -10.41 0.70
CA GLU A 331 -11.63 -10.56 0.05
C GLU A 331 -12.77 -10.56 1.08
N LEU A 332 -12.67 -11.35 2.15
CA LEU A 332 -13.68 -11.35 3.21
C LEU A 332 -13.81 -9.97 3.90
N ASN A 333 -12.69 -9.34 4.27
CA ASN A 333 -12.72 -8.04 4.91
C ASN A 333 -13.32 -6.95 4.01
N SER A 334 -13.09 -7.02 2.69
CA SER A 334 -13.65 -6.08 1.71
C SER A 334 -15.17 -6.16 1.54
N ARG A 335 -15.79 -7.27 1.94
CA ARG A 335 -17.25 -7.45 1.93
C ARG A 335 -17.95 -6.66 3.04
N VAL A 336 -17.27 -6.50 4.18
CA VAL A 336 -17.84 -5.87 5.39
C VAL A 336 -17.36 -4.43 5.62
N ASP A 337 -16.11 -4.12 5.24
CA ASP A 337 -15.54 -2.79 5.40
C ASP A 337 -14.85 -2.35 4.10
N GLU A 338 -15.47 -1.39 3.41
CA GLU A 338 -14.92 -0.77 2.20
C GLU A 338 -13.51 -0.21 2.43
N LYS A 339 -13.26 0.36 3.62
CA LYS A 339 -11.97 0.94 4.02
C LYS A 339 -11.01 -0.06 4.64
N LYS A 340 -11.46 -1.30 4.91
CA LYS A 340 -10.63 -2.42 5.37
C LYS A 340 -9.79 -2.10 6.62
N ARG A 341 -10.30 -1.25 7.52
CA ARG A 341 -9.52 -0.57 8.58
C ARG A 341 -8.72 -1.52 9.45
N ALA A 342 -9.32 -2.64 9.85
CA ALA A 342 -8.65 -3.64 10.70
C ALA A 342 -7.43 -4.27 10.01
N LEU A 343 -7.58 -4.67 8.74
CA LEU A 343 -6.50 -5.25 7.94
C LEU A 343 -5.43 -4.21 7.65
N THR A 344 -5.83 -3.00 7.24
CA THR A 344 -4.91 -1.89 6.99
C THR A 344 -4.07 -1.60 8.23
N SER A 345 -4.69 -1.44 9.40
CA SER A 345 -3.98 -1.19 10.64
C SER A 345 -2.99 -2.31 11.00
N ALA A 346 -3.35 -3.57 10.79
CA ALA A 346 -2.47 -4.71 11.06
C ALA A 346 -1.26 -4.75 10.11
N VAL A 347 -1.47 -4.48 8.82
CA VAL A 347 -0.40 -4.40 7.82
C VAL A 347 0.53 -3.23 8.12
N GLN A 348 0.00 -2.05 8.42
CA GLN A 348 0.80 -0.87 8.79
C GLN A 348 1.65 -1.14 10.04
N ALA A 349 1.05 -1.70 11.09
CA ALA A 349 1.78 -2.07 12.30
C ALA A 349 2.92 -3.04 12.03
N ARG A 350 2.71 -4.04 11.16
CA ARG A 350 3.74 -5.02 10.80
C ARG A 350 4.87 -4.40 9.97
N ILE A 351 4.58 -3.47 9.05
CA ILE A 351 5.60 -2.73 8.29
C ILE A 351 6.47 -1.91 9.23
N VAL A 352 5.85 -1.18 10.17
CA VAL A 352 6.59 -0.34 11.13
C VAL A 352 7.43 -1.20 12.08
N GLU A 353 6.92 -2.35 12.53
CA GLU A 353 7.67 -3.32 13.35
C GLU A 353 8.92 -3.82 12.61
N LEU A 354 8.77 -4.37 11.41
CA LEU A 354 9.88 -4.86 10.58
C LEU A 354 10.87 -3.75 10.21
N GLY A 355 10.35 -2.56 9.88
CA GLY A 355 11.17 -1.38 9.61
C GLY A 355 11.97 -0.92 10.84
N SER A 356 11.38 -1.00 12.03
CA SER A 356 12.09 -0.70 13.29
C SER A 356 13.16 -1.74 13.60
N GLU A 357 12.93 -3.02 13.31
CA GLU A 357 13.94 -4.07 13.44
C GLU A 357 15.15 -3.79 12.52
N ILE A 358 14.90 -3.39 11.27
CA ILE A 358 15.95 -2.98 10.32
C ILE A 358 16.74 -1.77 10.84
N ASN A 359 16.03 -0.75 11.36
CA ASN A 359 16.65 0.43 11.96
C ASN A 359 17.55 0.07 13.15
N ASN A 360 17.08 -0.80 14.04
CA ASN A 360 17.84 -1.26 15.21
C ASN A 360 19.05 -2.09 14.79
N ALA A 361 18.89 -3.05 13.88
CA ALA A 361 19.99 -3.87 13.36
C ALA A 361 21.09 -3.01 12.72
N ALA A 362 20.73 -1.96 11.99
CA ALA A 362 21.70 -1.03 11.41
C ALA A 362 22.45 -0.20 12.48
N ARG A 363 21.76 0.17 13.58
CA ARG A 363 22.39 0.86 14.72
C ARG A 363 23.38 -0.05 15.43
N ASP A 364 22.99 -1.28 15.72
CA ASP A 364 23.83 -2.27 16.40
C ASP A 364 25.05 -2.65 15.56
N PHE A 365 24.86 -2.86 14.26
CA PHE A 365 25.96 -3.13 13.33
C PHE A 365 26.97 -1.96 13.29
N SER A 366 26.50 -0.71 13.45
CA SER A 366 27.38 0.46 13.49
C SER A 366 28.14 0.66 14.80
N GLN A 367 27.71 -0.03 15.88
CA GLN A 367 28.31 0.05 17.24
C GLN A 367 29.08 -1.21 17.65
N GLY A 368 28.97 -2.31 16.88
CA GLY A 368 29.67 -3.56 17.16
C GLY A 368 31.20 -3.47 17.05
N PRO A 369 31.97 -4.36 17.72
CA PRO A 369 33.42 -4.45 17.57
C PRO A 369 33.78 -4.68 16.09
N LEU A 370 34.91 -4.12 15.63
CA LEU A 370 35.44 -4.45 14.30
C LEU A 370 35.52 -5.98 14.16
N PRO A 371 35.00 -6.58 13.07
CA PRO A 371 35.20 -8.00 12.82
C PRO A 371 36.70 -8.24 12.63
N SER A 372 37.35 -8.78 13.66
CA SER A 372 38.63 -9.45 13.49
C SER A 372 38.36 -10.70 12.69
N GLN A 373 38.62 -10.67 11.37
CA GLN A 373 38.60 -11.87 10.55
C GLN A 373 39.67 -12.83 11.10
N LYS A 374 39.24 -13.82 11.90
CA LYS A 374 39.97 -15.08 12.00
C LYS A 374 39.72 -15.84 10.71
N PRO A 375 40.76 -16.39 10.05
CA PRO A 375 40.55 -17.32 8.95
C PRO A 375 39.77 -18.53 9.48
N LEU A 376 38.65 -18.85 8.84
CA LEU A 376 37.98 -20.13 9.04
C LEU A 376 38.81 -21.21 8.33
N ASP A 377 39.34 -22.14 9.12
CA ASP A 377 39.92 -23.38 8.65
C ASP A 377 38.85 -24.20 7.91
N GLN A 378 39.02 -24.44 6.62
CA GLN A 378 38.43 -25.58 5.92
C GLN A 378 39.40 -26.12 4.87
N ALA A 379 39.52 -27.44 4.88
CA ALA A 379 40.60 -28.24 4.33
C ALA A 379 40.59 -28.35 2.79
N ALA A 380 41.81 -28.52 2.27
CA ALA A 380 42.20 -29.31 1.10
C ALA A 380 41.35 -29.20 -0.19
N ASN A 381 41.80 -28.35 -1.13
CA ASN A 381 42.35 -28.85 -2.40
C ASN A 381 43.07 -27.74 -3.17
N GLY A 382 44.22 -28.09 -3.76
CA GLY A 382 45.15 -27.15 -4.36
C GLY A 382 44.71 -26.62 -5.72
N THR A 383 44.86 -25.31 -5.90
CA THR A 383 45.47 -24.68 -7.08
C THR A 383 45.70 -23.19 -6.78
N LYS A 384 46.96 -22.78 -6.62
CA LYS A 384 47.35 -21.39 -6.35
C LYS A 384 47.28 -20.57 -7.64
N GLY A 385 46.18 -19.86 -7.85
CA GLY A 385 46.14 -18.65 -8.68
C GLY A 385 46.12 -17.42 -7.77
N LYS A 386 47.21 -16.65 -7.73
CA LYS A 386 47.24 -15.33 -7.07
C LYS A 386 46.61 -14.29 -8.00
N SER A 387 45.41 -13.81 -7.67
CA SER A 387 44.85 -12.58 -8.24
C SER A 387 45.19 -11.39 -7.31
N PRO A 388 45.68 -10.25 -7.82
CA PRO A 388 46.00 -9.08 -7.02
C PRO A 388 44.79 -8.14 -6.95
N ASP A 389 43.89 -8.34 -5.99
CA ASP A 389 42.88 -7.33 -5.63
C ASP A 389 42.73 -7.28 -4.11
N ASP A 390 43.66 -6.57 -3.47
CA ASP A 390 43.54 -6.14 -2.07
C ASP A 390 42.33 -5.19 -1.94
N LYS A 391 41.15 -5.76 -1.70
CA LYS A 391 39.94 -5.01 -1.30
C LYS A 391 40.23 -4.33 0.03
N ALA A 392 40.56 -3.04 0.00
CA ALA A 392 40.62 -2.22 1.20
C ALA A 392 39.30 -2.35 2.00
N PRO A 393 39.33 -2.54 3.33
CA PRO A 393 38.14 -2.79 4.12
C PRO A 393 37.20 -1.58 4.05
N VAL A 394 35.95 -1.83 3.65
CA VAL A 394 34.88 -0.83 3.68
C VAL A 394 34.65 -0.41 5.14
N ASN A 395 34.50 0.90 5.37
CA ASN A 395 34.21 1.44 6.70
C ASN A 395 32.93 0.80 7.26
N LEU A 396 32.95 0.32 8.52
CA LEU A 396 31.83 -0.38 9.15
C LEU A 396 30.51 0.40 9.06
N GLN A 397 30.57 1.73 9.16
CA GLN A 397 29.38 2.59 9.05
C GLN A 397 28.85 2.67 7.60
N THR A 398 29.72 2.65 6.59
CA THR A 398 29.31 2.57 5.18
C THR A 398 28.71 1.20 4.87
N ALA A 399 29.27 0.13 5.42
CA ALA A 399 28.68 -1.20 5.31
C ALA A 399 27.31 -1.29 5.99
N ALA A 400 27.15 -0.65 7.17
CA ALA A 400 25.85 -0.52 7.85
C ALA A 400 24.82 0.20 6.99
N ALA A 401 25.20 1.32 6.37
CA ALA A 401 24.34 2.10 5.49
C ALA A 401 23.88 1.29 4.27
N ILE A 402 24.81 0.58 3.62
CA ILE A 402 24.49 -0.25 2.45
C ILE A 402 23.56 -1.41 2.85
N LYS A 403 23.84 -2.08 3.97
CA LYS A 403 22.97 -3.14 4.50
C LYS A 403 21.57 -2.60 4.78
N TRP A 404 21.47 -1.45 5.47
CA TRP A 404 20.18 -0.82 5.78
C TRP A 404 19.38 -0.49 4.51
N VAL A 405 19.98 0.14 3.50
CA VAL A 405 19.28 0.45 2.23
C VAL A 405 18.79 -0.84 1.55
N ASN A 406 19.63 -1.88 1.50
CA ASN A 406 19.26 -3.14 0.88
C ASN A 406 18.13 -3.86 1.64
N ASP A 407 18.17 -3.88 2.97
CA ASP A 407 17.13 -4.50 3.80
C ASP A 407 15.79 -3.76 3.63
N VAL A 408 15.81 -2.42 3.55
CA VAL A 408 14.60 -1.60 3.26
C VAL A 408 14.05 -1.87 1.86
N LEU A 409 14.92 -2.00 0.86
CA LEU A 409 14.51 -2.35 -0.52
C LEU A 409 13.90 -3.74 -0.61
N GLN A 410 14.45 -4.73 0.11
CA GLN A 410 13.89 -6.08 0.18
C GLN A 410 12.52 -6.07 0.86
N LEU A 411 12.38 -5.34 1.96
CA LEU A 411 11.09 -5.17 2.63
C LEU A 411 10.05 -4.54 1.70
N LYS A 412 10.45 -3.52 0.92
CA LYS A 412 9.59 -2.87 -0.07
C LYS A 412 9.14 -3.85 -1.16
N ALA A 413 10.07 -4.61 -1.74
CA ALA A 413 9.74 -5.63 -2.75
C ALA A 413 8.78 -6.70 -2.22
N MET A 414 8.93 -7.11 -0.95
CA MET A 414 8.01 -8.05 -0.30
C MET A 414 6.59 -7.46 -0.21
N PHE A 415 6.44 -6.23 0.28
CA PHE A 415 5.12 -5.61 0.42
C PHE A 415 4.49 -5.19 -0.92
N ASP A 416 5.29 -4.88 -1.93
CA ASP A 416 4.79 -4.67 -3.30
C ASP A 416 4.16 -5.94 -3.87
N ARG A 417 4.82 -7.10 -3.66
CA ARG A 417 4.27 -8.41 -4.05
C ARG A 417 2.98 -8.73 -3.30
N VAL A 418 2.94 -8.49 -2.00
CA VAL A 418 1.72 -8.68 -1.19
C VAL A 418 0.58 -7.79 -1.71
N TRP A 419 0.88 -6.53 -1.99
CA TRP A 419 -0.10 -5.57 -2.51
C TRP A 419 -0.69 -6.01 -3.87
N GLU A 420 0.16 -6.44 -4.80
CA GLU A 420 -0.26 -6.88 -6.12
C GLU A 420 -1.02 -8.22 -6.07
N MET A 421 -0.46 -9.23 -5.40
CA MET A 421 -0.98 -10.60 -5.44
C MET A 421 -2.13 -10.87 -4.45
N SER A 422 -2.13 -10.22 -3.29
CA SER A 422 -3.09 -10.49 -2.20
C SER A 422 -4.12 -9.40 -2.02
N PHE A 423 -3.79 -8.14 -2.32
CA PHE A 423 -4.68 -6.99 -2.10
C PHE A 423 -5.26 -6.43 -3.41
N ASN A 424 -5.17 -7.16 -4.51
CA ASN A 424 -5.74 -6.80 -5.82
C ASN A 424 -5.36 -5.37 -6.27
N ALA A 425 -4.14 -4.92 -5.95
CA ALA A 425 -3.64 -3.56 -6.23
C ALA A 425 -4.52 -2.42 -5.66
N ASP A 426 -5.15 -2.63 -4.49
CA ASP A 426 -6.00 -1.63 -3.82
C ASP A 426 -5.23 -0.33 -3.48
N GLN A 427 -5.77 0.81 -3.90
CA GLN A 427 -5.14 2.13 -3.75
C GLN A 427 -5.10 2.61 -2.29
N GLY A 428 -6.09 2.25 -1.47
CA GLY A 428 -6.14 2.59 -0.06
C GLY A 428 -5.05 1.85 0.73
N MET A 429 -4.85 0.57 0.41
CA MET A 429 -3.75 -0.24 0.93
C MET A 429 -2.40 0.30 0.46
N GLN A 430 -2.25 0.65 -0.82
CA GLN A 430 -1.01 1.25 -1.34
C GLN A 430 -0.63 2.52 -0.59
N THR A 431 -1.59 3.41 -0.35
CA THR A 431 -1.39 4.67 0.38
C THR A 431 -0.96 4.41 1.82
N SER A 432 -1.57 3.41 2.46
CA SER A 432 -1.26 3.03 3.85
C SER A 432 0.11 2.38 4.00
N ILE A 433 0.49 1.52 3.03
CA ILE A 433 1.84 0.94 2.92
C ILE A 433 2.86 2.07 2.73
N THR A 434 2.62 2.96 1.76
CA THR A 434 3.51 4.08 1.45
C THR A 434 3.74 4.97 2.68
N THR A 435 2.68 5.28 3.42
CA THR A 435 2.75 6.06 4.67
C THR A 435 3.59 5.34 5.73
N SER A 436 3.37 4.03 5.90
CA SER A 436 4.12 3.23 6.89
C SER A 436 5.62 3.16 6.57
N PHE A 437 5.97 3.05 5.28
CA PHE A 437 7.37 3.13 4.83
C PHE A 437 7.98 4.49 5.14
N ALA A 438 7.26 5.58 4.87
CA ALA A 438 7.72 6.91 5.23
C ALA A 438 7.93 7.04 6.75
N ASP A 439 7.02 6.52 7.58
CA ASP A 439 7.09 6.66 9.03
C ASP A 439 8.36 6.02 9.62
N PHE A 440 8.64 4.75 9.32
CA PHE A 440 9.81 4.09 9.90
C PHE A 440 11.14 4.56 9.29
N ILE A 441 11.16 4.93 8.00
CA ILE A 441 12.37 5.47 7.35
C ILE A 441 12.77 6.79 8.02
N ASN A 442 11.79 7.67 8.25
CA ASN A 442 12.04 8.96 8.88
C ASN A 442 12.21 8.88 10.41
N ALA A 443 11.80 7.77 11.04
CA ALA A 443 12.13 7.50 12.44
C ALA A 443 13.63 7.23 12.67
N ASN A 444 14.38 6.85 11.63
CA ASN A 444 15.83 6.76 11.68
C ASN A 444 16.47 8.12 11.33
N PRO A 445 17.12 8.82 12.28
CA PRO A 445 17.75 10.11 12.01
C PRO A 445 18.91 10.02 11.01
N ARG A 446 19.46 8.81 10.80
CA ARG A 446 20.58 8.58 9.88
C ARG A 446 20.15 8.14 8.48
N SER A 447 18.85 8.07 8.19
CA SER A 447 18.33 7.62 6.89
C SER A 447 18.90 8.43 5.72
N SER A 448 18.93 9.76 5.82
CA SER A 448 19.52 10.66 4.81
C SER A 448 21.03 10.44 4.62
N GLU A 449 21.79 10.25 5.71
CA GLU A 449 23.22 9.95 5.66
C GLU A 449 23.46 8.59 4.98
N TYR A 450 22.69 7.56 5.38
CA TYR A 450 22.81 6.21 4.85
C TYR A 450 22.51 6.14 3.36
N LEU A 451 21.46 6.83 2.91
CA LEU A 451 21.14 6.90 1.49
C LEU A 451 22.24 7.60 0.69
N SER A 452 22.80 8.69 1.23
CA SER A 452 23.94 9.37 0.58
C SER A 452 25.18 8.48 0.50
N LEU A 453 25.49 7.72 1.56
CA LEU A 453 26.61 6.77 1.57
C LEU A 453 26.42 5.62 0.60
N PHE A 454 25.19 5.13 0.46
CA PHE A 454 24.84 4.10 -0.51
C PHE A 454 25.12 4.57 -1.94
N PHE A 455 24.68 5.78 -2.31
CA PHE A 455 25.01 6.33 -3.63
C PHE A 455 26.51 6.54 -3.81
N ASP A 456 27.20 7.04 -2.77
CA ASP A 456 28.63 7.31 -2.83
C ASP A 456 29.47 6.05 -3.10
N GLU A 457 29.20 4.93 -2.42
CA GLU A 457 29.96 3.69 -2.65
C GLU A 457 29.60 3.06 -4.01
N ASN A 458 28.33 3.10 -4.42
CA ASN A 458 27.90 2.58 -5.71
C ASN A 458 28.50 3.37 -6.88
N LEU A 459 28.55 4.70 -6.82
CA LEU A 459 29.15 5.54 -7.87
C LEU A 459 30.69 5.54 -7.87
N LYS A 460 31.35 5.11 -6.78
CA LYS A 460 32.81 4.93 -6.70
C LYS A 460 33.29 3.59 -7.25
N LYS A 461 32.60 2.50 -6.88
CA LYS A 461 33.03 1.13 -7.19
C LYS A 461 31.93 0.26 -7.79
N GLY A 462 30.68 0.45 -7.36
CA GLY A 462 29.54 -0.38 -7.76
C GLY A 462 29.19 -0.33 -9.25
N VAL A 463 29.63 0.70 -9.97
CA VAL A 463 29.47 0.87 -11.43
C VAL A 463 30.51 0.07 -12.23
N ARG A 464 31.62 -0.36 -11.62
CA ARG A 464 32.71 -1.04 -12.36
C ARG A 464 32.28 -2.45 -12.77
N GLY A 465 32.17 -2.67 -14.08
CA GLY A 465 31.88 -3.99 -14.66
C GLY A 465 30.39 -4.35 -14.72
N LYS A 466 29.48 -3.39 -14.44
CA LYS A 466 28.03 -3.54 -14.62
C LYS A 466 27.57 -2.95 -15.95
N THR A 467 26.44 -3.42 -16.46
CA THR A 467 25.81 -2.82 -17.66
C THR A 467 25.10 -1.52 -17.31
N GLU A 468 24.78 -0.70 -18.32
CA GLU A 468 24.03 0.56 -18.12
C GLU A 468 22.64 0.29 -17.52
N GLU A 469 21.99 -0.81 -17.89
CA GLU A 469 20.68 -1.20 -17.35
C GLU A 469 20.76 -1.60 -15.87
N GLU A 470 21.81 -2.32 -15.47
CA GLU A 470 22.02 -2.69 -14.06
C GLU A 470 22.32 -1.47 -13.19
N ILE A 471 23.03 -0.49 -13.75
CA ILE A 471 23.30 0.79 -13.09
C ILE A 471 21.98 1.56 -12.95
N ASP A 472 21.19 1.67 -14.02
CA ASP A 472 19.91 2.39 -14.01
C ASP A 472 18.94 1.83 -12.97
N ALA A 473 18.80 0.50 -12.90
CA ALA A 473 17.95 -0.18 -11.92
C ALA A 473 18.42 0.06 -10.47
N LEU A 474 19.74 0.09 -10.24
CA LEU A 474 20.30 0.38 -8.92
C LEU A 474 20.05 1.83 -8.50
N LEU A 475 20.22 2.78 -9.42
CA LEU A 475 19.95 4.20 -9.16
C LEU A 475 18.45 4.42 -8.88
N GLU A 476 17.57 3.79 -9.66
CA GLU A 476 16.11 3.86 -9.47
C GLU A 476 15.67 3.32 -8.11
N SER A 477 16.30 2.25 -7.64
CA SER A 477 16.04 1.67 -6.32
C SER A 477 16.36 2.68 -5.20
N GLY A 478 17.53 3.32 -5.26
CA GLY A 478 17.90 4.35 -4.27
C GLY A 478 17.00 5.59 -4.35
N ILE A 479 16.60 5.98 -5.56
CA ILE A 479 15.68 7.10 -5.80
C ILE A 479 14.28 6.81 -5.24
N THR A 480 13.81 5.57 -5.33
CA THR A 480 12.57 5.14 -4.69
C THR A 480 12.59 5.39 -3.19
N LEU A 481 13.73 5.14 -2.50
CA LEU A 481 13.88 5.48 -1.08
C LEU A 481 13.89 6.99 -0.83
N LEU A 482 14.49 7.77 -1.72
CA LEU A 482 14.52 9.23 -1.61
C LEU A 482 13.10 9.84 -1.58
N ARG A 483 12.13 9.22 -2.27
CA ARG A 483 10.71 9.64 -2.23
C ARG A 483 10.12 9.59 -0.81
N TYR A 484 10.53 8.60 0.00
CA TYR A 484 10.06 8.44 1.38
C TYR A 484 10.75 9.38 2.38
N ILE A 485 11.87 10.00 2.01
CA ILE A 485 12.59 10.93 2.89
C ILE A 485 11.84 12.26 2.99
N ARG A 486 11.52 12.66 4.23
CA ARG A 486 10.86 13.91 4.59
C ARG A 486 11.81 15.11 4.52
N ASP A 487 13.00 14.96 5.11
CA ASP A 487 14.02 16.01 5.20
C ASP A 487 15.05 15.88 4.06
N LYS A 488 14.63 16.30 2.86
CA LYS A 488 15.43 16.18 1.63
C LYS A 488 16.65 17.11 1.62
N ASP A 489 16.59 18.24 2.30
CA ASP A 489 17.71 19.17 2.48
C ASP A 489 18.90 18.57 3.24
N LEU A 490 18.63 17.73 4.24
CA LEU A 490 19.67 17.01 4.97
C LEU A 490 20.37 16.00 4.04
N PHE A 491 19.59 15.29 3.22
CA PHE A 491 20.15 14.43 2.18
C PHE A 491 20.95 15.24 1.15
N GLU A 492 20.46 16.39 0.67
CA GLU A 492 21.18 17.29 -0.24
C GLU A 492 22.56 17.64 0.30
N THR A 493 22.63 17.99 1.59
CA THR A 493 23.87 18.39 2.28
C THR A 493 24.90 17.26 2.29
N TYR A 494 24.49 16.06 2.69
CA TYR A 494 25.37 14.89 2.63
C TYR A 494 25.76 14.57 1.19
N TYR A 495 24.80 14.45 0.27
CA TYR A 495 25.06 14.08 -1.12
C TYR A 495 26.03 15.06 -1.79
N LYS A 496 25.84 16.37 -1.59
CA LYS A 496 26.71 17.43 -2.09
C LYS A 496 28.14 17.29 -1.56
N LYS A 497 28.31 16.96 -0.28
CA LYS A 497 29.62 16.71 0.34
C LYS A 497 30.30 15.47 -0.25
N HIS A 498 29.55 14.42 -0.53
CA HIS A 498 30.09 13.21 -1.17
C HIS A 498 30.45 13.48 -2.65
N LEU A 499 29.57 14.16 -3.40
CA LEU A 499 29.78 14.53 -4.79
C LEU A 499 31.00 15.44 -4.97
N SER A 500 31.15 16.49 -4.14
CA SER A 500 32.29 17.43 -4.26
C SER A 500 33.63 16.70 -4.18
N ARG A 501 33.73 15.71 -3.29
CA ARG A 501 34.93 14.88 -3.14
C ARG A 501 35.14 13.96 -4.33
N ARG A 502 34.07 13.35 -4.86
CA ARG A 502 34.19 12.46 -6.03
C ARG A 502 34.67 13.24 -7.26
N LEU A 503 34.16 14.45 -7.47
CA LEU A 503 34.56 15.35 -8.55
C LEU A 503 36.01 15.84 -8.38
N LEU A 504 36.35 16.45 -7.24
CA LEU A 504 37.67 17.07 -7.03
C LEU A 504 38.81 16.05 -6.92
N MET A 505 38.55 14.88 -6.32
CA MET A 505 39.56 13.82 -6.18
C MET A 505 39.59 12.85 -7.36
N LYS A 506 38.79 13.09 -8.42
CA LYS A 506 38.65 12.23 -9.60
C LYS A 506 38.41 10.76 -9.22
N ARG A 507 37.46 10.53 -8.30
CA ARG A 507 37.13 9.19 -7.76
C ARG A 507 35.83 8.60 -8.30
N SER A 508 35.09 9.33 -9.14
CA SER A 508 33.90 8.80 -9.82
C SER A 508 34.27 7.66 -10.76
N ALA A 509 33.44 6.61 -10.80
CA ALA A 509 33.65 5.49 -11.72
C ALA A 509 33.28 5.86 -13.16
N SER A 510 32.23 6.65 -13.35
CA SER A 510 31.76 7.15 -14.65
C SER A 510 31.13 8.54 -14.46
N THR A 511 31.49 9.48 -15.34
CA THR A 511 30.90 10.82 -15.37
C THR A 511 29.44 10.76 -15.84
N ASP A 512 29.11 9.84 -16.74
CA ASP A 512 27.77 9.70 -17.31
C ASP A 512 26.78 9.15 -16.27
N ALA A 513 27.22 8.17 -15.48
CA ALA A 513 26.42 7.65 -14.36
C ALA A 513 26.11 8.75 -13.31
N GLU A 514 27.04 9.69 -13.09
CA GLU A 514 26.79 10.81 -12.16
C GLU A 514 25.79 11.82 -12.75
N ARG A 515 25.84 12.09 -14.06
CA ARG A 515 24.83 12.93 -14.74
C ARG A 515 23.44 12.30 -14.68
N GLN A 516 23.34 11.02 -15.02
CA GLN A 516 22.10 10.24 -14.96
C GLN A 516 21.50 10.27 -13.55
N MET A 517 22.33 10.14 -12.50
CA MET A 517 21.86 10.23 -11.12
C MET A 517 21.24 11.60 -10.79
N ILE A 518 21.87 12.70 -11.23
CA ILE A 518 21.32 14.06 -11.03
C ILE A 518 20.03 14.24 -11.82
N GLU A 519 19.93 13.71 -13.04
CA GLU A 519 18.72 13.78 -13.85
C GLU A 519 17.55 13.03 -13.19
N LYS A 520 17.80 11.84 -12.63
CA LYS A 520 16.78 11.13 -11.82
C LYS A 520 16.37 11.90 -10.58
N MET A 521 17.31 12.49 -9.84
CA MET A 521 16.98 13.37 -8.71
C MET A 521 16.16 14.58 -9.14
N LYS A 522 16.42 15.12 -10.33
CA LYS A 522 15.70 16.28 -10.90
C LYS A 522 14.26 15.93 -11.23
N MET A 523 14.02 14.77 -11.84
CA MET A 523 12.66 14.29 -12.16
C MET A 523 11.82 14.09 -10.89
N GLU A 524 12.44 13.62 -9.81
CA GLU A 524 11.73 13.28 -8.57
C GLU A 524 11.56 14.42 -7.57
N VAL A 525 12.62 15.21 -7.36
CA VAL A 525 12.66 16.25 -6.33
C VAL A 525 12.52 17.65 -6.94
N GLY A 526 12.81 17.80 -8.23
CA GLY A 526 12.65 19.05 -8.98
C GLY A 526 13.93 19.87 -9.16
N ASN A 527 13.85 20.84 -10.09
CA ASN A 527 15.00 21.64 -10.54
C ASN A 527 15.66 22.48 -9.44
N THR A 528 14.90 23.00 -8.48
CA THR A 528 15.46 23.83 -7.40
C THR A 528 16.37 23.05 -6.47
N PHE A 529 16.16 21.73 -6.37
CA PHE A 529 16.98 20.83 -5.57
C PHE A 529 18.31 20.54 -6.25
N THR A 530 18.28 20.23 -7.55
CA THR A 530 19.48 19.82 -8.30
C THR A 530 20.34 21.00 -8.78
N GLN A 531 19.83 22.24 -8.76
CA GLN A 531 20.52 23.42 -9.29
C GLN A 531 21.97 23.55 -8.81
N LYS A 532 22.24 23.34 -7.52
CA LYS A 532 23.60 23.42 -6.97
C LYS A 532 24.49 22.28 -7.47
N LEU A 533 23.94 21.06 -7.57
CA LEU A 533 24.66 19.88 -8.06
C LEU A 533 25.00 20.02 -9.56
N GLU A 534 24.06 20.51 -10.36
CA GLU A 534 24.27 20.81 -11.79
C GLU A 534 25.33 21.91 -11.97
N ALA A 535 25.31 22.95 -11.14
CA ALA A 535 26.31 24.00 -11.16
C ALA A 535 27.72 23.48 -10.83
N MET A 536 27.84 22.50 -9.92
CA MET A 536 29.13 21.85 -9.63
C MET A 536 29.70 21.14 -10.88
N PHE A 537 28.87 20.45 -11.66
CA PHE A 537 29.32 19.86 -12.94
C PHE A 537 29.75 20.90 -13.96
N LYS A 538 28.95 21.97 -14.10
CA LYS A 538 29.27 23.07 -15.00
C LYS A 538 30.60 23.74 -14.63
N ASP A 539 30.88 23.92 -13.34
CA ASP A 539 32.16 24.45 -12.86
C ASP A 539 33.33 23.52 -13.23
N MET A 540 33.16 22.20 -13.18
CA MET A 540 34.20 21.24 -13.61
C MET A 540 34.48 21.30 -15.11
N GLU A 541 33.43 21.38 -15.95
CA GLU A 541 33.59 21.52 -17.40
C GLU A 541 34.27 22.85 -17.77
N LEU A 542 33.82 23.95 -17.17
CA LEU A 542 34.41 25.28 -17.40
C LEU A 542 35.87 25.31 -16.93
N SER A 543 36.18 24.67 -15.81
CA SER A 543 37.55 24.56 -15.28
C SER A 543 38.48 23.77 -16.19
N SER A 544 38.02 22.66 -16.76
CA SER A 544 38.79 21.90 -17.75
C SER A 544 39.12 22.77 -18.97
N GLY A 545 38.14 23.50 -19.50
CA GLY A 545 38.36 24.41 -20.63
C GLY A 545 39.30 25.57 -20.28
N LEU A 546 39.20 26.10 -19.05
CA LEU A 546 40.07 27.17 -18.54
C LEU A 546 41.52 26.69 -18.37
N THR A 547 41.73 25.48 -17.87
CA THR A 547 43.05 24.84 -17.77
C THR A 547 43.70 24.75 -19.14
N SER A 548 43.00 24.26 -20.16
CA SER A 548 43.53 24.19 -21.54
C SER A 548 43.84 25.58 -22.11
N LYS A 549 42.98 26.58 -21.87
CA LYS A 549 43.23 27.96 -22.32
C LYS A 549 44.47 28.57 -21.67
N TYR A 550 44.67 28.36 -20.36
CA TYR A 550 45.85 28.82 -19.65
C TYR A 550 47.12 28.09 -20.12
N ALA A 551 47.03 26.78 -20.35
CA ALA A 551 48.14 26.00 -20.89
C ALA A 551 48.64 26.56 -22.23
N ASN A 552 47.70 26.90 -23.12
CA ASN A 552 47.97 27.55 -24.42
C ASN A 552 48.53 28.97 -24.27
N TYR A 553 47.95 29.81 -23.41
CA TYR A 553 48.41 31.17 -23.15
C TYR A 553 49.89 31.20 -22.72
N ILE A 554 50.27 30.36 -21.76
CA ILE A 554 51.66 30.29 -21.30
C ILE A 554 52.59 29.67 -22.35
N SER A 555 52.11 28.72 -23.16
CA SER A 555 52.92 28.14 -24.25
C SER A 555 53.29 29.17 -25.34
N GLN A 556 52.52 30.25 -25.44
CA GLN A 556 52.80 31.35 -26.38
C GLN A 556 53.72 32.42 -25.79
N GLN A 557 53.84 32.51 -24.46
CA GLN A 557 54.66 33.54 -23.78
C GLN A 557 56.07 33.07 -23.40
N GLU A 558 56.28 31.78 -23.11
CA GLU A 558 57.58 31.25 -22.66
C GLU A 558 57.96 29.95 -23.38
N SER A 559 59.21 29.88 -23.88
CA SER A 559 59.78 28.74 -24.62
C SER A 559 60.53 27.73 -23.73
N ASP A 560 60.42 27.82 -22.40
CA ASP A 560 61.34 27.13 -21.48
C ASP A 560 60.95 25.67 -21.18
N SER A 561 61.98 24.82 -21.10
CA SER A 561 61.94 23.34 -20.97
C SER A 561 61.64 22.86 -19.53
N LYS A 562 61.68 23.76 -18.53
CA LYS A 562 61.46 23.46 -17.09
C LYS A 562 60.10 23.90 -16.55
N ARG A 563 59.03 23.70 -17.32
CA ARG A 563 57.68 24.17 -16.98
C ARG A 563 57.01 23.28 -15.92
N ILE A 564 56.42 23.92 -14.90
CA ILE A 564 55.49 23.28 -13.97
C ILE A 564 54.12 23.22 -14.65
N ASP A 565 53.54 22.02 -14.75
CA ASP A 565 52.18 21.86 -15.27
C ASP A 565 51.15 22.22 -14.20
N LEU A 566 50.12 22.99 -14.58
CA LEU A 566 49.07 23.47 -13.69
C LEU A 566 47.71 23.03 -14.19
N GLU A 567 47.09 22.11 -13.45
CA GLU A 567 45.67 21.82 -13.57
C GLU A 567 44.90 22.64 -12.53
N ILE A 568 43.85 23.36 -12.96
CA ILE A 568 43.10 24.27 -12.09
C ILE A 568 41.59 24.06 -12.16
N ASN A 569 40.98 23.99 -10.98
CA ASN A 569 39.54 23.93 -10.79
C ASN A 569 39.04 25.21 -10.11
N VAL A 570 38.33 26.04 -10.86
CA VAL A 570 37.72 27.28 -10.37
C VAL A 570 36.26 27.00 -9.99
N LEU A 571 35.95 27.14 -8.70
CA LEU A 571 34.67 26.75 -8.11
C LEU A 571 33.86 27.97 -7.71
N THR A 572 32.56 27.97 -7.99
CA THR A 572 31.65 29.03 -7.55
C THR A 572 31.30 28.86 -6.07
N SER A 573 31.74 29.79 -5.21
CA SER A 573 31.68 29.63 -3.74
C SER A 573 30.29 29.31 -3.17
N THR A 574 29.22 29.84 -3.75
CA THR A 574 27.84 29.60 -3.30
C THR A 574 27.29 28.22 -3.71
N MET A 575 27.89 27.59 -4.73
CA MET A 575 27.43 26.33 -5.30
C MET A 575 28.10 25.13 -4.66
N TRP A 576 29.28 25.30 -4.08
CA TRP A 576 30.06 24.23 -3.45
C TRP A 576 29.96 24.27 -1.92
N PRO A 577 30.24 23.15 -1.21
CA PRO A 577 30.21 23.14 0.26
C PRO A 577 31.51 23.76 0.82
N MET A 578 31.72 25.06 0.59
CA MET A 578 33.01 25.75 0.84
C MET A 578 33.46 25.64 2.30
N GLU A 579 32.54 25.80 3.26
CA GLU A 579 32.87 25.68 4.69
C GLU A 579 33.37 24.29 5.09
N MET A 580 33.00 23.24 4.35
CA MET A 580 33.52 21.89 4.58
C MET A 580 34.87 21.66 3.88
N MET A 581 35.26 22.56 2.98
CA MET A 581 36.50 22.54 2.20
C MET A 581 37.55 23.51 2.75
N THR A 582 37.12 24.53 3.50
CA THR A 582 37.96 25.49 4.22
C THR A 582 38.07 25.08 5.69
N ASN A 583 39.28 24.97 6.22
CA ASN A 583 39.48 24.78 7.66
C ASN A 583 39.20 26.10 8.39
N SER A 584 37.94 26.39 8.70
CA SER A 584 37.58 27.51 9.57
C SER A 584 38.18 27.28 10.96
N ASN A 585 38.90 28.26 11.50
CA ASN A 585 39.17 28.24 12.95
C ASN A 585 37.82 28.32 13.68
N LYS A 586 37.72 27.72 14.88
CA LYS A 586 36.50 27.69 15.72
C LYS A 586 35.92 29.07 16.05
N ASP A 587 36.63 30.14 15.71
CA ASP A 587 36.32 31.54 16.04
C ASP A 587 35.81 32.35 14.83
N GLY A 588 35.51 31.73 13.69
CA GLY A 588 35.00 32.42 12.49
C GLY A 588 36.02 33.33 11.78
N SER A 589 37.25 33.42 12.28
CA SER A 589 38.35 34.12 11.62
C SER A 589 38.82 33.37 10.37
N LEU A 590 39.03 34.09 9.26
CA LEU A 590 39.64 33.57 8.02
C LEU A 590 40.92 32.80 8.33
N ALA A 591 40.97 31.53 7.94
CA ALA A 591 42.16 30.71 8.06
C ALA A 591 43.33 31.37 7.33
N THR A 592 44.46 31.51 8.02
CA THR A 592 45.67 32.11 7.45
C THR A 592 46.12 31.28 6.25
N GLN A 593 46.40 31.94 5.11
CA GLN A 593 46.77 31.23 3.89
C GLN A 593 48.13 30.54 4.04
N CYS A 594 48.23 29.32 3.50
CA CYS A 594 49.49 28.59 3.41
C CYS A 594 50.53 29.40 2.64
N THR A 595 51.75 29.47 3.16
CA THR A 595 52.87 30.10 2.47
C THR A 595 53.40 29.14 1.40
N TYR A 596 53.26 29.50 0.13
CA TYR A 596 53.74 28.70 -0.98
C TYR A 596 55.23 28.96 -1.28
N PRO A 597 55.97 27.96 -1.78
CA PRO A 597 57.31 28.16 -2.33
C PRO A 597 57.29 29.16 -3.49
N LYS A 598 58.38 29.92 -3.66
CA LYS A 598 58.48 31.03 -4.64
C LYS A 598 58.01 30.63 -6.05
N ASN A 599 58.44 29.48 -6.55
CA ASN A 599 58.08 29.01 -7.90
C ASN A 599 56.56 28.76 -8.05
N ILE A 600 55.91 28.29 -6.99
CA ILE A 600 54.47 28.03 -6.98
C ILE A 600 53.69 29.34 -6.79
N GLU A 601 54.21 30.28 -6.01
CA GLU A 601 53.59 31.60 -5.84
C GLU A 601 53.62 32.41 -7.15
N LEU A 602 54.72 32.34 -7.93
CA LEU A 602 54.79 32.96 -9.26
C LEU A 602 53.78 32.33 -10.23
N LEU A 603 53.66 31.01 -10.23
CA LEU A 603 52.68 30.28 -11.05
C LEU A 603 51.24 30.67 -10.68
N LYS A 604 50.97 30.79 -9.38
CA LYS A 604 49.68 31.24 -8.83
C LYS A 604 49.35 32.67 -9.28
N GLN A 605 50.30 33.60 -9.16
CA GLN A 605 50.12 35.00 -9.59
C GLN A 605 49.90 35.13 -11.09
N SER A 606 50.65 34.37 -11.90
CA SER A 606 50.47 34.33 -13.36
C SER A 606 49.06 33.88 -13.74
N PHE A 607 48.55 32.83 -13.11
CA PHE A 607 47.18 32.39 -13.32
C PHE A 607 46.15 33.42 -12.86
N GLU A 608 46.33 34.05 -11.69
CA GLU A 608 45.42 35.10 -11.19
C GLU A 608 45.33 36.27 -12.16
N GLN A 609 46.45 36.73 -12.72
CA GLN A 609 46.46 37.79 -13.74
C GLN A 609 45.72 37.37 -15.00
N PHE A 610 45.98 36.16 -15.51
CA PHE A 610 45.26 35.60 -16.66
C PHE A 610 43.75 35.52 -16.44
N TYR A 611 43.33 35.04 -15.26
CA TYR A 611 41.92 34.87 -14.93
C TYR A 611 41.20 36.22 -14.76
N LEU A 612 41.79 37.13 -13.97
CA LEU A 612 41.20 38.43 -13.69
C LEU A 612 41.15 39.33 -14.93
N GLY A 613 42.11 39.18 -15.86
CA GLY A 613 42.07 39.86 -17.15
C GLY A 613 40.89 39.44 -18.04
N GLN A 614 40.37 38.21 -17.87
CA GLN A 614 39.19 37.71 -18.60
C GLN A 614 37.88 37.85 -17.79
N HIS A 615 37.99 37.97 -16.47
CA HIS A 615 36.85 37.95 -15.56
C HIS A 615 36.91 39.13 -14.57
N ASN A 616 36.57 40.31 -15.07
CA ASN A 616 36.52 41.54 -14.30
C ASN A 616 35.51 41.46 -13.14
N GLY A 617 35.88 42.02 -11.98
CA GLY A 617 35.02 42.10 -10.79
C GLY A 617 34.93 40.81 -9.96
N ARG A 618 35.71 39.77 -10.29
CA ARG A 618 35.80 38.54 -9.47
C ARG A 618 36.99 38.59 -8.52
N LYS A 619 36.91 37.83 -7.44
CA LYS A 619 38.02 37.60 -6.49
C LYS A 619 38.26 36.11 -6.35
N LEU A 620 39.52 35.68 -6.51
CA LEU A 620 39.92 34.30 -6.32
C LEU A 620 40.38 34.06 -4.88
N GLN A 621 40.08 32.87 -4.36
CA GLN A 621 40.57 32.40 -3.07
C GLN A 621 41.07 30.96 -3.23
N TRP A 622 42.36 30.76 -3.00
CA TRP A 622 43.01 29.46 -3.17
C TRP A 622 42.75 28.53 -1.98
N GLN A 623 42.45 27.26 -2.28
CA GLN A 623 42.17 26.23 -1.28
C GLN A 623 43.31 25.21 -1.23
N SER A 624 44.34 25.49 -0.44
CA SER A 624 45.56 24.66 -0.35
C SER A 624 45.29 23.23 0.14
N GLY A 625 44.24 23.00 0.93
CA GLY A 625 43.91 21.68 1.47
C GLY A 625 43.27 20.71 0.48
N MET A 626 42.79 21.19 -0.67
CA MET A 626 42.05 20.38 -1.65
C MET A 626 42.88 20.03 -2.90
N GLY A 627 44.12 20.52 -3.00
CA GLY A 627 45.00 20.27 -4.12
C GLY A 627 45.88 19.03 -3.97
N THR A 628 46.39 18.57 -5.10
CA THR A 628 47.42 17.53 -5.19
C THR A 628 48.57 18.00 -6.06
N ALA A 629 49.76 17.45 -5.87
CA ALA A 629 50.93 17.74 -6.66
C ALA A 629 51.71 16.45 -6.96
N ASP A 630 52.27 16.38 -8.16
CA ASP A 630 53.24 15.36 -8.53
C ASP A 630 54.64 15.95 -8.45
N ILE A 631 55.48 15.40 -7.57
CA ILE A 631 56.86 15.85 -7.37
C ILE A 631 57.83 14.73 -7.71
N ARG A 632 58.93 15.06 -8.39
CA ARG A 632 60.01 14.10 -8.64
C ARG A 632 61.04 14.17 -7.53
N ALA A 633 61.05 13.17 -6.67
CA ALA A 633 62.01 13.04 -5.59
C ALA A 633 63.23 12.22 -6.02
N THR A 634 64.41 12.67 -5.61
CA THR A 634 65.70 12.09 -5.98
C THR A 634 66.43 11.67 -4.71
N PHE A 635 66.76 10.38 -4.60
CA PHE A 635 67.40 9.81 -3.42
C PHE A 635 68.78 9.23 -3.79
N PRO A 636 69.84 9.55 -3.04
CA PRO A 636 71.16 8.95 -3.23
C PRO A 636 71.13 7.49 -2.76
N ARG A 637 71.75 6.57 -3.52
CA ARG A 637 71.96 5.19 -3.07
C ARG A 637 73.39 4.98 -2.56
N PRO A 638 73.61 4.01 -1.65
CA PRO A 638 74.95 3.66 -1.14
C PRO A 638 75.96 3.25 -2.21
N ASN A 639 75.50 2.85 -3.40
CA ASN A 639 76.34 2.44 -4.54
C ASN A 639 76.66 3.59 -5.51
N GLY A 640 76.42 4.85 -5.13
CA GLY A 640 76.65 6.03 -5.97
C GLY A 640 75.63 6.25 -7.09
N LYS A 641 74.63 5.36 -7.24
CA LYS A 641 73.52 5.55 -8.19
C LYS A 641 72.40 6.39 -7.55
N VAL A 642 71.61 7.04 -8.39
CA VAL A 642 70.48 7.88 -7.95
C VAL A 642 69.17 7.14 -8.18
N ALA A 643 68.33 7.02 -7.15
CA ALA A 643 66.95 6.56 -7.28
C ALA A 643 66.02 7.75 -7.50
N ARG A 644 65.13 7.65 -8.50
CA ARG A 644 64.11 8.67 -8.76
C ARG A 644 62.73 8.06 -8.56
N HIS A 645 61.90 8.75 -7.79
CA HIS A 645 60.50 8.39 -7.57
C HIS A 645 59.62 9.59 -7.86
N ASP A 646 58.54 9.39 -8.60
CA ASP A 646 57.50 10.40 -8.78
C ASP A 646 56.48 10.22 -7.65
N LEU A 647 56.39 11.19 -6.75
CA LEU A 647 55.51 11.17 -5.59
C LEU A 647 54.24 11.97 -5.90
N ASN A 648 53.08 11.33 -5.82
CA ASN A 648 51.78 12.01 -5.81
C ASN A 648 51.42 12.34 -4.37
N VAL A 649 51.41 13.62 -4.02
CA VAL A 649 51.24 14.14 -2.65
C VAL A 649 50.14 15.19 -2.58
N SER A 650 49.66 15.52 -1.38
CA SER A 650 48.80 16.70 -1.18
C SER A 650 49.61 17.98 -1.41
N THR A 651 48.94 19.10 -1.70
CA THR A 651 49.63 20.40 -1.81
C THR A 651 50.37 20.76 -0.52
N TYR A 652 49.81 20.48 0.67
CA TYR A 652 50.53 20.68 1.94
C TYR A 652 51.79 19.82 2.04
N ALA A 653 51.72 18.54 1.67
CA ALA A 653 52.89 17.67 1.67
C ALA A 653 53.97 18.14 0.67
N MET A 654 53.58 18.67 -0.49
CA MET A 654 54.51 19.30 -1.43
C MET A 654 55.22 20.50 -0.78
N VAL A 655 54.47 21.41 -0.16
CA VAL A 655 55.02 22.59 0.52
C VAL A 655 56.02 22.17 1.61
N ILE A 656 55.68 21.15 2.42
CA ILE A 656 56.57 20.61 3.46
C ILE A 656 57.85 20.03 2.85
N LEU A 657 57.73 19.17 1.82
CA LEU A 657 58.88 18.49 1.22
C LEU A 657 59.86 19.46 0.55
N LEU A 658 59.35 20.53 -0.07
CA LEU A 658 60.19 21.53 -0.73
C LEU A 658 61.06 22.33 0.25
N LEU A 659 60.73 22.38 1.54
CA LEU A 659 61.59 23.00 2.56
C LEU A 659 62.91 22.26 2.77
N PHE A 660 62.97 20.97 2.44
CA PHE A 660 64.14 20.13 2.64
C PHE A 660 65.13 20.19 1.47
N ASN A 661 64.81 20.89 0.37
CA ASN A 661 65.74 21.04 -0.76
C ASN A 661 66.93 21.96 -0.44
N ASP A 662 66.76 22.93 0.45
CA ASP A 662 67.77 23.92 0.82
C ASP A 662 68.56 23.52 2.09
N LEU A 663 68.33 22.31 2.61
CA LEU A 663 68.93 21.79 3.84
C LEU A 663 69.98 20.71 3.53
N GLY A 664 71.03 20.66 4.35
CA GLY A 664 72.00 19.55 4.34
C GLY A 664 71.37 18.23 4.80
N ALA A 665 71.99 17.09 4.43
CA ALA A 665 71.47 15.75 4.77
C ALA A 665 71.30 15.51 6.29
N ASP A 666 72.12 16.17 7.11
CA ASP A 666 72.11 16.06 8.58
C ASP A 666 71.28 17.17 9.26
N GLU A 667 70.71 18.10 8.50
CA GLU A 667 69.91 19.19 9.04
C GLU A 667 68.45 18.75 9.24
N SER A 668 67.84 19.22 10.33
CA SER A 668 66.44 18.93 10.65
C SER A 668 65.65 20.19 10.90
N LEU A 669 64.35 20.08 10.63
CA LEU A 669 63.35 21.06 11.03
C LEU A 669 62.46 20.45 12.12
N SER A 670 62.20 21.21 13.17
CA SER A 670 61.17 20.91 14.16
C SER A 670 59.77 21.16 13.60
N PHE A 671 58.75 20.57 14.22
CA PHE A 671 57.35 20.81 13.88
C PHE A 671 57.01 22.31 13.90
N GLU A 672 57.46 23.04 14.92
CA GLU A 672 57.20 24.48 15.07
C GLU A 672 57.87 25.32 13.97
N GLU A 673 59.10 24.96 13.56
CA GLU A 673 59.78 25.63 12.45
C GLU A 673 59.07 25.39 11.11
N ILE A 674 58.62 24.15 10.85
CA ILE A 674 57.83 23.85 9.65
C ILE A 674 56.51 24.63 9.69
N GLN A 675 55.84 24.70 10.84
CA GLN A 675 54.60 25.45 11.00
C GLN A 675 54.81 26.94 10.75
N ALA A 676 55.86 27.55 11.33
CA ALA A 676 56.16 28.96 11.16
C ALA A 676 56.50 29.32 9.70
N ARG A 677 57.22 28.44 8.98
CA ARG A 677 57.60 28.69 7.57
C ARG A 677 56.47 28.47 6.57
N THR A 678 55.60 27.50 6.83
CA THR A 678 54.53 27.09 5.89
C THR A 678 53.17 27.66 6.24
N ASN A 679 52.96 28.05 7.49
CA ASN A 679 51.69 28.53 8.02
C ASN A 679 50.53 27.53 7.84
N ILE A 680 50.84 26.23 7.86
CA ILE A 680 49.83 25.16 7.75
C ILE A 680 49.14 24.97 9.13
N PRO A 681 47.80 24.80 9.17
CA PRO A 681 47.09 24.51 10.41
C PRO A 681 47.64 23.29 11.14
N THR A 682 47.78 23.37 12.47
CA THR A 682 48.44 22.33 13.31
C THR A 682 47.91 20.91 13.04
N ASN A 683 46.58 20.77 12.93
CA ASN A 683 45.93 19.48 12.70
C ASN A 683 46.30 18.89 11.33
N GLU A 684 46.34 19.72 10.29
CA GLU A 684 46.70 19.29 8.94
C GLU A 684 48.21 19.03 8.82
N LEU A 685 49.04 19.86 9.44
CA LEU A 685 50.49 19.67 9.46
C LEU A 685 50.85 18.33 10.11
N SER A 686 50.27 18.04 11.28
CA SER A 686 50.48 16.78 11.99
C SER A 686 50.12 15.57 11.12
N ARG A 687 48.97 15.61 10.44
CA ARG A 687 48.51 14.53 9.54
C ARG A 687 49.43 14.32 8.32
N ASN A 688 49.85 15.41 7.68
CA ASN A 688 50.75 15.32 6.53
C ASN A 688 52.13 14.78 6.95
N LEU A 689 52.66 15.22 8.10
CA LEU A 689 53.91 14.70 8.65
C LEU A 689 53.81 13.23 9.08
N GLN A 690 52.66 12.77 9.60
CA GLN A 690 52.43 11.35 9.85
C GLN A 690 52.58 10.51 8.56
N SER A 691 51.99 10.97 7.44
CA SER A 691 52.14 10.29 6.14
C SER A 691 53.56 10.27 5.61
N LEU A 692 54.28 11.39 5.79
CA LEU A 692 55.61 11.57 5.23
C LEU A 692 56.72 10.93 6.08
N ALA A 693 56.55 10.85 7.41
CA ALA A 693 57.63 10.47 8.32
C ALA A 693 57.37 9.20 9.16
N VAL A 694 56.11 8.89 9.46
CA VAL A 694 55.78 7.76 10.35
C VAL A 694 55.48 6.50 9.56
N ALA A 695 54.62 6.62 8.54
CA ALA A 695 54.13 5.52 7.73
C ALA A 695 55.27 4.75 7.01
N PRO A 696 55.49 3.45 7.30
CA PRO A 696 56.66 2.71 6.80
C PRO A 696 56.80 2.69 5.28
N LYS A 697 55.68 2.62 4.54
CA LYS A 697 55.66 2.53 3.07
C LYS A 697 55.91 3.87 2.36
N THR A 698 55.76 4.99 3.07
CA THR A 698 55.82 6.35 2.49
C THR A 698 56.74 7.27 3.29
N ARG A 699 57.70 6.69 4.02
CA ARG A 699 58.65 7.37 4.90
C ARG A 699 59.71 8.13 4.09
N VAL A 700 59.33 9.23 3.46
CA VAL A 700 60.23 10.13 2.74
C VAL A 700 61.00 11.04 3.69
N LEU A 701 60.46 11.28 4.89
CA LEU A 701 61.13 11.96 5.99
C LEU A 701 61.43 10.98 7.13
N LYS A 702 62.46 11.21 7.93
CA LYS A 702 62.68 10.53 9.22
C LYS A 702 62.22 11.44 10.34
N LYS A 703 61.70 10.86 11.42
CA LYS A 703 61.28 11.58 12.62
C LYS A 703 62.09 11.11 13.82
N GLU A 704 62.54 12.06 14.64
CA GLU A 704 63.13 11.81 15.97
C GLU A 704 62.42 12.62 17.07
N PRO A 705 62.04 11.98 18.20
CA PRO A 705 62.04 10.54 18.45
C PRO A 705 60.93 9.81 17.66
N MET A 706 61.18 8.57 17.23
CA MET A 706 60.22 7.82 16.43
C MET A 706 59.01 7.39 17.28
N SER A 707 57.80 7.80 16.89
CA SER A 707 56.53 7.44 17.53
C SER A 707 55.37 7.52 16.55
N LYS A 708 54.19 7.00 16.92
CA LYS A 708 52.98 7.04 16.08
C LYS A 708 52.40 8.45 15.92
N ASP A 709 52.48 9.26 16.98
CA ASP A 709 51.86 10.60 17.04
C ASP A 709 52.88 11.69 16.82
N VAL A 710 52.56 12.72 16.03
CA VAL A 710 53.44 13.88 15.81
C VAL A 710 53.19 14.94 16.88
N LYS A 711 54.24 15.30 17.62
CA LYS A 711 54.26 16.32 18.68
C LYS A 711 55.02 17.57 18.21
N SER A 712 54.75 18.70 18.87
CA SER A 712 55.40 19.99 18.56
C SER A 712 56.93 19.98 18.73
N THR A 713 57.46 19.12 19.59
CA THR A 713 58.91 18.99 19.85
C THR A 713 59.64 18.06 18.88
N ASP A 714 58.92 17.37 17.99
CA ASP A 714 59.51 16.37 17.10
C ASP A 714 60.34 17.03 15.99
N ARG A 715 61.46 16.39 15.63
CA ARG A 715 62.36 16.83 14.55
C ARG A 715 62.25 15.91 13.34
N PHE A 716 62.31 16.51 12.16
CA PHE A 716 62.17 15.84 10.87
C PHE A 716 63.42 16.03 10.01
N PHE A 717 63.87 14.94 9.38
CA PHE A 717 65.05 14.89 8.51
C PHE A 717 64.67 14.31 7.14
N PHE A 718 65.44 14.61 6.11
CA PHE A 718 65.29 13.93 4.82
C PHE A 718 65.72 12.45 4.91
N ASN A 719 64.90 11.52 4.43
CA ASN A 719 65.23 10.09 4.45
C ASN A 719 65.98 9.67 3.18
N GLU A 720 67.30 9.79 3.17
CA GLU A 720 68.14 9.28 2.06
C GLU A 720 67.99 7.76 1.84
N GLY A 721 67.66 7.01 2.90
CA GLY A 721 67.45 5.57 2.84
C GLY A 721 66.06 5.15 2.34
N PHE A 722 65.23 6.07 1.87
CA PHE A 722 63.91 5.72 1.35
C PHE A 722 64.03 4.88 0.09
N HIS A 723 63.27 3.78 0.04
CA HIS A 723 63.19 2.91 -1.12
C HIS A 723 61.76 2.43 -1.33
N SER A 724 61.28 2.53 -2.58
CA SER A 724 60.01 1.96 -3.03
C SER A 724 60.24 1.01 -4.19
N VAL A 725 59.45 -0.06 -4.24
CA VAL A 725 59.39 -0.98 -5.39
C VAL A 725 58.77 -0.29 -6.61
N TYR A 726 57.89 0.69 -6.38
CA TYR A 726 57.20 1.43 -7.42
C TYR A 726 57.88 2.74 -7.74
N THR A 727 58.02 3.07 -9.03
CA THR A 727 58.52 4.36 -9.52
C THR A 727 57.57 5.50 -9.18
N LYS A 728 56.25 5.26 -9.31
CA LYS A 728 55.21 6.21 -8.88
C LYS A 728 54.70 5.81 -7.50
N VAL A 729 54.82 6.70 -6.52
CA VAL A 729 54.39 6.46 -5.15
C VAL A 729 53.30 7.46 -4.78
N LYS A 730 52.13 6.96 -4.43
CA LYS A 730 51.04 7.81 -3.96
C LYS A 730 51.08 7.92 -2.44
N ILE A 731 51.37 9.11 -1.94
CA ILE A 731 51.39 9.40 -0.51
C ILE A 731 50.08 10.12 -0.17
N GLY A 732 49.09 9.34 0.23
CA GLY A 732 47.86 9.88 0.79
C GLY A 732 48.11 10.48 2.17
N VAL A 733 47.46 11.61 2.48
CA VAL A 733 47.40 12.16 3.84
C VAL A 733 46.72 11.13 4.75
N VAL A 734 47.26 10.88 5.95
CA VAL A 734 46.63 10.04 6.99
C VAL A 734 45.30 10.70 7.34
N SER A 735 44.26 10.30 6.61
CA SER A 735 43.02 11.05 6.58
C SER A 735 42.04 10.45 7.57
N SER A 736 41.72 11.24 8.58
CA SER A 736 40.40 11.20 9.22
C SER A 736 39.30 11.73 8.29
N ALA A 737 39.62 12.36 7.15
CA ALA A 737 38.67 13.11 6.32
C ALA A 737 38.34 12.49 4.93
N GLY A 738 39.10 11.50 4.46
CA GLY A 738 39.07 11.06 3.05
C GLY A 738 38.09 9.93 2.73
N ASN A 739 37.61 9.22 3.77
CA ASN A 739 36.66 8.10 3.70
C ASN A 739 35.94 7.86 5.06
N LYS A 740 36.09 8.79 6.01
CA LYS A 740 35.46 8.63 7.32
C LYS A 740 34.05 9.20 7.21
N VAL A 741 33.09 8.34 7.48
CA VAL A 741 31.73 8.76 7.83
C VAL A 741 31.83 9.75 8.98
N GLU A 742 31.00 10.80 8.97
CA GLU A 742 31.05 11.87 9.97
C GLU A 742 31.06 11.29 11.38
N ASN A 743 31.95 11.78 12.24
CA ASN A 743 31.88 11.39 13.65
C ASN A 743 30.66 12.06 14.32
N LYS A 744 30.28 11.59 15.51
CA LYS A 744 29.10 12.11 16.23
C LYS A 744 29.12 13.64 16.38
N ASP A 745 30.27 14.22 16.68
CA ASP A 745 30.42 15.67 16.83
C ASP A 745 30.26 16.42 15.49
N GLU A 746 30.86 15.89 14.41
CA GLU A 746 30.73 16.46 13.06
C GLU A 746 29.28 16.41 12.58
N ARG A 747 28.53 15.35 12.91
CA ARG A 747 27.10 15.25 12.58
C ARG A 747 26.27 16.29 13.31
N ASN A 748 26.49 16.44 14.62
CA ASN A 748 25.79 17.45 15.42
C ASN A 748 26.05 18.87 14.88
N GLU A 749 27.26 19.13 14.40
CA GLU A 749 27.62 20.41 13.78
C GLU A 749 26.92 20.60 12.43
N THR A 750 26.91 19.57 11.57
CA THR A 750 26.16 19.56 10.30
C THR A 750 24.66 19.81 10.54
N GLU A 751 24.06 19.13 11.51
CA GLU A 751 22.64 19.29 11.87
C GLU A 751 22.34 20.68 12.42
N LYS A 752 23.19 21.19 13.32
CA LYS A 752 23.03 22.55 13.86
C LYS A 752 23.04 23.58 12.74
N LYS A 753 24.01 23.49 11.83
CA LYS A 753 24.10 24.40 10.69
C LYS A 753 22.88 24.29 9.77
N MET A 754 22.42 23.07 9.49
CA MET A 754 21.19 22.85 8.74
C MET A 754 19.99 23.53 9.41
N ASN A 755 19.87 23.41 10.73
CA ASN A 755 18.80 24.07 11.48
C ASN A 755 18.88 25.61 11.42
N ASP A 756 20.08 26.18 11.38
CA ASP A 756 20.27 27.62 11.17
C ASP A 756 19.85 28.05 9.75
N GLU A 757 20.24 27.29 8.72
CA GLU A 757 19.82 27.52 7.32
C GLU A 757 18.30 27.38 7.14
N ARG A 758 17.69 26.36 7.76
CA ARG A 758 16.23 26.18 7.81
C ARG A 758 15.56 27.39 8.47
N GLY A 759 16.17 27.93 9.53
CA GLY A 759 15.72 29.15 10.19
C GLY A 759 15.61 30.35 9.25
N GLY A 760 16.66 30.62 8.46
CA GLY A 760 16.62 31.68 7.45
C GLY A 760 15.59 31.42 6.34
N GLY A 761 15.43 30.16 5.92
CA GLY A 761 14.40 29.76 4.96
C GLY A 761 12.97 29.98 5.48
N ILE A 762 12.73 29.69 6.76
CA ILE A 762 11.44 29.93 7.43
C ILE A 762 11.16 31.43 7.52
N GLU A 763 12.14 32.25 7.93
CA GLU A 763 11.97 33.71 7.98
C GLU A 763 11.60 34.27 6.60
N ALA A 764 12.31 33.85 5.55
CA ALA A 764 12.02 34.28 4.19
C ALA A 764 10.62 33.84 3.70
N ALA A 765 10.16 32.65 4.10
CA ALA A 765 8.81 32.17 3.79
C ALA A 765 7.74 33.00 4.52
N ILE A 766 7.89 33.23 5.83
CA ILE A 766 6.98 34.06 6.63
C ILE A 766 6.87 35.45 6.03
N VAL A 767 8.00 36.12 5.75
CA VAL A 767 8.02 37.46 5.17
C VAL A 767 7.33 37.48 3.80
N ARG A 768 7.54 36.48 2.94
CA ARG A 768 6.89 36.39 1.63
C ARG A 768 5.38 36.24 1.74
N ILE A 769 4.91 35.35 2.61
CA ILE A 769 3.48 35.12 2.88
C ILE A 769 2.84 36.39 3.44
N MET A 770 3.44 36.98 4.49
CA MET A 770 2.91 38.16 5.15
C MET A 770 2.93 39.38 4.22
N LYS A 771 3.97 39.55 3.39
CA LYS A 771 4.02 40.60 2.37
C LYS A 771 2.89 40.49 1.35
N GLN A 772 2.49 39.28 0.98
CA GLN A 772 1.39 39.00 0.04
C GLN A 772 0.01 39.16 0.69
N ARG A 773 -0.20 38.58 1.88
CA ARG A 773 -1.50 38.53 2.57
C ARG A 773 -1.81 39.80 3.38
N LYS A 774 -0.78 40.55 3.79
CA LYS A 774 -0.79 41.73 4.67
C LYS A 774 -1.29 41.49 6.10
N LYS A 775 -2.35 40.68 6.26
CA LYS A 775 -2.91 40.26 7.55
C LYS A 775 -3.24 38.77 7.48
N LEU A 776 -2.84 38.01 8.49
CA LEU A 776 -3.09 36.57 8.53
C LEU A 776 -3.22 36.07 9.98
N SER A 777 -4.12 35.11 10.23
CA SER A 777 -4.20 34.47 11.56
C SER A 777 -3.01 33.57 11.83
N HIS A 778 -2.67 33.33 13.10
CA HIS A 778 -1.57 32.46 13.49
C HIS A 778 -1.71 31.06 12.90
N THR A 779 -2.89 30.45 13.02
CA THR A 779 -3.15 29.10 12.49
C THR A 779 -2.95 29.06 10.97
N GLN A 780 -3.48 30.03 10.22
CA GLN A 780 -3.32 30.10 8.77
C GLN A 780 -1.86 30.34 8.36
N LEU A 781 -1.14 31.24 9.06
CA LEU A 781 0.28 31.49 8.81
C LEU A 781 1.10 30.22 9.02
N MET A 782 0.88 29.51 10.13
CA MET A 782 1.55 28.25 10.41
C MET A 782 1.29 27.21 9.31
N THR A 783 0.03 27.03 8.90
CA THR A 783 -0.33 26.10 7.83
C THR A 783 0.30 26.48 6.49
N GLU A 784 0.26 27.75 6.08
CA GLU A 784 0.86 28.21 4.83
C GLU A 784 2.40 28.06 4.84
N VAL A 785 3.07 28.41 5.95
CA VAL A 785 4.53 28.25 6.07
C VAL A 785 4.95 26.79 5.99
N ILE A 786 4.26 25.90 6.73
CA ILE A 786 4.55 24.46 6.69
C ILE A 786 4.30 23.91 5.28
N SER A 787 3.16 24.25 4.66
CA SER A 787 2.83 23.79 3.32
C SER A 787 3.83 24.28 2.26
N GLN A 788 4.31 25.51 2.36
CA GLN A 788 5.27 26.07 1.40
C GLN A 788 6.65 25.43 1.52
N LEU A 789 7.05 24.98 2.71
CA LEU A 789 8.38 24.41 2.96
C LEU A 789 8.41 22.88 2.89
N ALA A 790 7.26 22.20 3.03
CA ALA A 790 7.12 20.74 3.10
C ALA A 790 7.77 19.97 1.95
N TYR A 791 7.93 20.58 0.77
CA TYR A 791 8.60 19.94 -0.36
C TYR A 791 10.11 19.75 -0.12
N ARG A 792 10.73 20.56 0.75
CA ARG A 792 12.18 20.58 1.03
C ARG A 792 12.52 19.95 2.39
N PHE A 793 11.79 20.34 3.43
CA PHE A 793 11.89 19.79 4.78
C PHE A 793 10.59 20.10 5.52
N THR A 794 10.32 19.42 6.63
CA THR A 794 9.12 19.77 7.41
C THR A 794 9.49 20.64 8.60
N PRO A 795 9.07 21.92 8.64
CA PRO A 795 9.40 22.82 9.73
C PRO A 795 8.82 22.35 11.06
N GLU A 796 9.65 22.37 12.12
CA GLU A 796 9.13 22.18 13.47
C GLU A 796 8.31 23.38 13.91
N VAL A 797 7.15 23.13 14.53
CA VAL A 797 6.23 24.18 15.02
C VAL A 797 6.95 25.17 15.94
N ASN A 798 7.82 24.67 16.83
CA ASN A 798 8.59 25.50 17.76
C ASN A 798 9.61 26.38 17.04
N MET A 799 10.23 25.89 15.96
CA MET A 799 11.16 26.67 15.16
C MET A 799 10.42 27.80 14.44
N VAL A 800 9.26 27.52 13.83
CA VAL A 800 8.43 28.56 13.17
C VAL A 800 8.00 29.63 14.17
N LYS A 801 7.54 29.24 15.37
CA LYS A 801 7.17 30.19 16.44
C LYS A 801 8.35 31.09 16.83
N LYS A 802 9.54 30.52 17.07
CA LYS A 802 10.74 31.32 17.39
C LYS A 802 11.11 32.30 16.27
N ARG A 803 10.92 31.90 15.00
CA ARG A 803 11.18 32.77 13.85
C ARG A 803 10.13 33.87 13.68
N ILE A 804 8.88 33.62 14.06
CA ILE A 804 7.84 34.66 14.15
C ILE A 804 8.23 35.71 15.19
N GLU A 805 8.63 35.31 16.41
CA GLU A 805 9.07 36.27 17.45
C GLU A 805 10.29 37.09 16.98
N SER A 806 11.29 36.43 16.38
CA SER A 806 12.46 37.11 15.78
C SER A 806 12.07 38.16 14.73
N LEU A 807 11.03 37.90 13.93
CA LEU A 807 10.54 38.84 12.93
C LEU A 807 9.70 39.98 13.53
N ILE A 808 9.06 39.76 14.67
CA ILE A 808 8.38 40.81 15.46
C ILE A 808 9.42 41.74 16.08
N ASP A 809 10.44 41.18 16.73
CA ASP A 809 11.55 41.94 17.34
C ASP A 809 12.32 42.79 16.31
N ARG A 810 12.30 42.36 15.04
CA ARG A 810 12.93 43.05 13.90
C ARG A 810 11.94 43.92 13.10
N GLU A 811 10.72 44.11 13.61
CA GLU A 811 9.68 45.00 13.04
C GLU A 811 9.24 44.64 11.60
N TYR A 812 9.36 43.38 11.18
CA TYR A 812 8.84 42.91 9.88
C TYR A 812 7.34 42.61 9.93
N ILE A 813 6.86 42.16 11.09
CA ILE A 813 5.45 41.82 11.34
C ILE A 813 5.10 42.23 12.77
N ASP A 814 3.82 42.52 13.02
CA ASP A 814 3.33 42.85 14.36
C ASP A 814 2.12 42.03 14.75
N ARG A 815 1.88 41.96 16.06
CA ARG A 815 0.66 41.35 16.60
C ARG A 815 -0.48 42.35 16.51
N ILE A 816 -1.64 41.90 16.04
CA ILE A 816 -2.84 42.73 16.07
C ILE A 816 -3.40 42.68 17.50
N PRO A 817 -3.51 43.82 18.21
CA PRO A 817 -4.10 43.85 19.55
C PRO A 817 -5.56 43.35 19.50
N ASP A 818 -5.97 42.61 20.51
CA ASP A 818 -7.36 42.17 20.72
C ASP A 818 -7.99 41.35 19.57
N SER A 819 -7.18 40.69 18.73
CA SER A 819 -7.70 39.80 17.68
C SER A 819 -7.99 38.39 18.21
N ASP A 820 -9.22 37.92 18.05
CA ASP A 820 -9.61 36.51 18.25
C ASP A 820 -10.17 35.93 16.94
N PRO A 821 -9.48 34.98 16.27
CA PRO A 821 -8.23 34.33 16.68
C PRO A 821 -6.97 35.22 16.53
N PRO A 822 -5.86 34.90 17.22
CA PRO A 822 -4.59 35.65 17.14
C PRO A 822 -4.14 35.87 15.70
N ALA A 823 -3.80 37.11 15.35
CA ALA A 823 -3.41 37.49 14.00
C ALA A 823 -2.21 38.43 13.95
N TYR A 824 -1.53 38.40 12.81
CA TYR A 824 -0.36 39.22 12.52
C TYR A 824 -0.64 40.20 11.39
N VAL A 825 0.05 41.33 11.39
CA VAL A 825 0.05 42.32 10.30
C VAL A 825 1.48 42.49 9.77
N TYR A 826 1.64 42.70 8.47
CA TYR A 826 2.93 42.93 7.84
C TYR A 826 3.32 44.42 7.87
N HIS A 827 4.55 44.70 8.33
CA HIS A 827 5.17 46.02 8.25
C HIS A 827 6.10 46.08 7.04
N ALA A 828 5.94 47.14 6.24
CA ALA A 828 6.53 47.26 4.90
C ALA A 828 7.98 47.69 4.91
#